data_AF-A0AAN9UIV1-F1
#
_entry.id   AF-A0AAN9UIV1-F1
#
_cell.length_a   1.000
_cell.length_b   1.000
_cell.length_c   1.000
_cell.angle_alpha   90.00
_cell.angle_beta   90.00
_cell.angle_gamma   90.00
#
_symmetry.space_group_name_H-M   'P 1'
#
loop_
_entity.id
_entity.type
_entity.pdbx_description
1 polymer ?
#
loop_
_entity_poly.entity_id
_entity_poly.type
_entity_poly.pdbx_seq_one_letter_code
_entity_poly.pdbx_strand_id
1 'polypeptide(L)'
;MALRPALRASAAGCSASQRSILHLFVATTPVINNASRRLPLPSRTSLLSSQVAFTSRPRFYSTEKLEKETGEELLSDETLEEALEKSQKNDDSEEPWYLQEEPPRHPALVSEAQPLPKVPKGVPAIMHDLVKFVADDMGLDELNLLDLRTLDPPAALGPSLIMLFGTARSERHLHVSAGNLKSWLRKKGIQAHADGLLGPNEFKIKMRRKQRKAKLLGTSAMPLGGDDGVSTRWVCMNLGTIRSDSQETIEFETSTGFGIRQTGTTIVVQMLTESKRKELDLETLWSRILARRGVENLVEDDLEYEEADADPNEVALFAEGGSPKVLAQPSQRRFFSTSLKRNNQVIDPPTSDSATNHVNTTLDTPTFLNTRLAELEQLQIQFAELSHGGALEALEYSDTGRHPAFIRAWNKAMQYLPPDHSWRFRLWLCVAGMRTGVQRFDLAHLRDLVREMELLGIICDRGNFLDMLRAVYLAPKGSEVTLKEQSELALEILNVMYERGEPIITTEVIVSLIESLVRSDSQEKETGELQVVLEKFLLQADLPYMGDEAVMRLMDAYAGQGNWDRFWEIWRMPPKFLERRSERMYIHLWAIMAQTNHQRRCQDAVRWCFHEMLGEKPRVKPIMEVKAALEACLRVADPDAEQIARNLIVRDRRTKEVSMYEFIHLWRMLNPQWMSQTV
;
A
#
# COMPACT_ATOMS: atom_id res chain seq x y z
N MET A 1 -1.11 -19.18 16.88
CA MET A 1 -1.22 -17.99 17.75
C MET A 1 -1.38 -16.78 16.85
N ALA A 2 -2.35 -15.93 17.19
CA ALA A 2 -3.19 -15.21 16.25
C ALA A 2 -2.54 -14.03 15.50
N LEU A 3 -3.01 -13.92 14.26
CA LEU A 3 -2.82 -12.93 13.21
C LEU A 3 -3.01 -11.47 13.67
N ARG A 4 -2.09 -10.58 13.27
CA ARG A 4 -2.24 -9.11 13.29
C ARG A 4 -2.93 -8.65 12.00
N PRO A 5 -3.89 -7.71 12.02
CA PRO A 5 -4.37 -7.05 10.83
C PRO A 5 -3.48 -5.83 10.51
N ALA A 6 -2.89 -5.82 9.31
CA ALA A 6 -2.18 -4.68 8.76
C ALA A 6 -3.18 -3.65 8.22
N LEU A 7 -3.17 -2.43 8.75
CA LEU A 7 -3.87 -1.28 8.18
C LEU A 7 -2.88 -0.52 7.30
N ARG A 8 -3.00 -0.68 5.99
CA ARG A 8 -2.32 0.14 4.99
C ARG A 8 -2.98 1.52 4.96
N ALA A 9 -2.22 2.58 5.23
CA ALA A 9 -2.66 3.95 5.00
C ALA A 9 -2.55 4.27 3.51
N SER A 10 -3.68 4.44 2.84
CA SER A 10 -3.74 4.90 1.44
C SER A 10 -3.56 6.42 1.39
N ALA A 11 -2.48 6.87 0.75
CA ALA A 11 -2.17 8.28 0.54
C ALA A 11 -2.99 8.84 -0.64
N ALA A 12 -4.17 9.36 -0.35
CA ALA A 12 -4.92 10.21 -1.27
C ALA A 12 -5.53 11.37 -0.46
N GLY A 13 -4.86 12.52 -0.46
CA GLY A 13 -5.31 13.73 0.23
C GLY A 13 -4.88 14.99 -0.54
N CYS A 14 -5.80 15.93 -0.69
CA CYS A 14 -5.70 17.17 -1.48
C CYS A 14 -4.35 17.92 -1.41
N SER A 15 -3.95 18.52 -2.54
CA SER A 15 -2.80 19.43 -2.67
C SER A 15 -2.85 20.65 -1.73
N ALA A 16 -4.05 21.09 -1.31
CA ALA A 16 -4.22 22.13 -0.30
C ALA A 16 -3.80 21.68 1.11
N SER A 17 -4.07 20.41 1.48
CA SER A 17 -3.66 19.84 2.78
C SER A 17 -2.19 19.39 2.82
N GLN A 18 -1.60 19.08 1.67
CA GLN A 18 -0.17 18.75 1.54
C GLN A 18 0.70 20.00 1.57
N ARG A 19 0.24 21.12 0.98
CA ARG A 19 0.88 22.44 1.15
C ARG A 19 0.86 22.93 2.61
N SER A 20 -0.16 22.61 3.40
CA SER A 20 -0.20 22.97 4.83
C SER A 20 0.77 22.17 5.70
N ILE A 21 1.09 20.93 5.33
CA ILE A 21 2.13 20.15 6.02
C ILE A 21 3.51 20.73 5.69
N LEU A 22 3.74 21.19 4.47
CA LEU A 22 5.01 21.78 4.04
C LEU A 22 5.18 23.27 4.44
N HIS A 23 4.09 24.03 4.62
CA HIS A 23 4.15 25.39 5.19
C HIS A 23 4.44 25.43 6.70
N LEU A 24 4.33 24.30 7.41
CA LEU A 24 4.90 24.17 8.75
C LEU A 24 6.44 24.22 8.76
N PHE A 25 7.10 24.13 7.59
CA PHE A 25 8.55 24.09 7.45
C PHE A 25 9.20 25.43 7.03
N VAL A 26 8.45 26.53 6.86
CA VAL A 26 9.03 27.83 6.40
C VAL A 26 8.59 29.05 7.22
N ALA A 27 7.76 28.91 8.26
CA ALA A 27 7.32 30.05 9.09
C ALA A 27 7.74 29.91 10.56
N THR A 28 8.95 30.37 10.89
CA THR A 28 9.34 30.72 12.26
C THR A 28 9.04 32.20 12.51
N THR A 29 7.98 32.50 13.26
CA THR A 29 7.87 33.80 13.95
C THR A 29 8.30 33.61 15.41
N PRO A 30 9.21 34.44 15.96
CA PRO A 30 9.65 34.34 17.34
C PRO A 30 8.75 35.19 18.24
N VAL A 31 8.14 34.62 19.29
CA VAL A 31 7.57 35.44 20.38
C VAL A 31 7.77 34.78 21.75
N ILE A 32 8.91 35.13 22.36
CA ILE A 32 9.07 35.69 23.73
C ILE A 32 8.49 34.90 24.92
N ASN A 33 9.40 34.41 25.75
CA ASN A 33 9.23 34.13 27.17
C ASN A 33 8.71 35.36 27.93
N ASN A 34 7.67 35.20 28.76
CA ASN A 34 7.58 35.94 30.03
C ASN A 34 6.76 35.19 31.08
N ALA A 35 7.24 35.32 32.32
CA ALA A 35 6.85 34.53 33.49
C ALA A 35 5.59 35.05 34.22
N SER A 36 4.99 34.14 34.99
CA SER A 36 4.26 34.35 36.25
C SER A 36 2.99 35.21 36.28
N ARG A 37 1.83 34.57 36.56
CA ARG A 37 1.04 34.75 37.81
C ARG A 37 -0.28 33.95 37.82
N ARG A 38 -0.43 33.15 38.88
CA ARG A 38 -1.61 32.90 39.74
C ARG A 38 -2.96 32.48 39.10
N LEU A 39 -3.30 31.21 39.36
CA LEU A 39 -4.59 30.59 39.81
C LEU A 39 -5.82 31.52 40.01
N PRO A 40 -7.08 31.04 39.79
CA PRO A 40 -7.62 29.92 40.58
C PRO A 40 -8.60 28.92 39.93
N LEU A 41 -8.68 27.78 40.63
CA LEU A 41 -9.76 26.77 40.77
C LEU A 41 -11.13 27.04 40.14
N PRO A 42 -11.83 26.01 39.63
CA PRO A 42 -13.29 25.98 39.62
C PRO A 42 -13.83 25.08 40.75
N SER A 43 -14.62 25.71 41.61
CA SER A 43 -15.50 25.10 42.60
C SER A 43 -16.76 24.51 41.96
N ARG A 44 -17.21 23.38 42.54
CA ARG A 44 -18.50 22.73 42.30
C ARG A 44 -19.65 23.58 42.88
N THR A 45 -20.74 23.73 42.13
CA THR A 45 -22.17 23.80 42.54
C THR A 45 -22.98 23.66 41.23
N SER A 46 -23.79 22.64 40.97
CA SER A 46 -25.11 22.23 41.52
C SER A 46 -26.25 23.25 41.35
N LEU A 47 -27.08 22.96 40.35
CA LEU A 47 -28.55 23.02 40.30
C LEU A 47 -29.26 24.38 40.47
N LEU A 48 -30.02 24.74 39.42
CA LEU A 48 -31.41 25.23 39.43
C LEU A 48 -31.91 25.03 37.98
N SER A 49 -32.61 23.95 37.65
CA SER A 49 -34.07 23.82 37.73
C SER A 49 -34.81 25.05 37.21
N SER A 50 -35.20 25.01 35.93
CA SER A 50 -36.45 25.61 35.51
C SER A 50 -37.19 24.64 34.60
N GLN A 51 -38.31 24.15 35.13
CA GLN A 51 -39.28 23.30 34.47
C GLN A 51 -40.05 24.14 33.46
N VAL A 52 -40.09 23.74 32.19
CA VAL A 52 -41.28 23.98 31.36
C VAL A 52 -41.51 22.75 30.48
N ALA A 53 -42.77 22.38 30.43
CA ALA A 53 -43.31 21.09 30.04
C ALA A 53 -43.16 20.73 28.55
N PHE A 54 -43.22 19.42 28.34
CA PHE A 54 -43.58 18.73 27.11
C PHE A 54 -44.74 19.41 26.37
N THR A 55 -44.55 19.67 25.08
CA THR A 55 -45.62 19.42 24.10
C THR A 55 -45.00 18.74 22.88
N SER A 56 -45.16 17.43 22.82
CA SER A 56 -45.21 16.71 21.56
C SER A 56 -46.44 17.21 20.82
N ARG A 57 -46.24 17.80 19.64
CA ARG A 57 -47.30 17.83 18.64
C ARG A 57 -46.86 17.19 17.34
N PRO A 58 -47.79 16.45 16.72
CA PRO A 58 -47.52 15.34 15.83
C PRO A 58 -47.69 15.78 14.39
N ARG A 59 -47.31 14.88 13.49
CA ARG A 59 -47.69 14.91 12.07
C ARG A 59 -49.18 15.21 11.92
N PHE A 60 -49.49 16.24 11.14
CA PHE A 60 -50.75 16.34 10.44
C PHE A 60 -50.76 15.31 9.30
N TYR A 61 -51.52 14.24 9.50
CA TYR A 61 -52.26 13.58 8.42
C TYR A 61 -53.74 13.83 8.70
N SER A 62 -54.46 14.19 7.65
CA SER A 62 -55.90 14.44 7.68
C SER A 62 -56.66 13.13 7.92
N THR A 63 -57.60 13.20 8.87
CA THR A 63 -58.79 12.32 9.04
C THR A 63 -59.69 12.45 7.79
N GLU A 64 -60.47 11.44 7.40
CA GLU A 64 -61.71 10.92 8.04
C GLU A 64 -61.83 9.38 7.86
N LYS A 65 -62.04 8.59 8.93
CA LYS A 65 -63.30 7.98 9.45
C LYS A 65 -64.00 7.04 8.44
N LEU A 66 -64.32 5.78 8.75
CA LEU A 66 -65.17 5.30 9.86
C LEU A 66 -64.92 3.81 10.18
N GLU A 67 -65.19 3.43 11.43
CA GLU A 67 -65.13 2.09 12.03
C GLU A 67 -66.31 1.19 11.61
N LYS A 68 -66.14 -0.15 11.61
CA LYS A 68 -66.95 -1.05 12.47
C LYS A 68 -66.56 -2.54 12.40
N GLU A 69 -66.60 -3.08 13.62
CA GLU A 69 -66.68 -4.45 14.14
C GLU A 69 -67.33 -5.53 13.27
N THR A 70 -66.89 -6.79 13.47
CA THR A 70 -67.80 -7.94 13.37
C THR A 70 -67.36 -9.04 14.34
N GLY A 71 -68.30 -9.45 15.20
CA GLY A 71 -68.27 -10.72 15.95
C GLY A 71 -68.99 -11.82 15.16
N GLU A 72 -68.63 -13.05 15.50
CA GLU A 72 -68.96 -14.34 14.88
C GLU A 72 -70.44 -14.74 14.91
N GLU A 73 -70.88 -15.51 13.91
CA GLU A 73 -71.80 -16.69 13.96
C GLU A 73 -71.93 -17.23 12.51
N LEU A 74 -71.40 -18.40 12.12
CA LEU A 74 -71.80 -19.81 12.34
C LEU A 74 -72.82 -20.38 11.31
N LEU A 75 -72.45 -21.58 10.78
CA LEU A 75 -73.26 -22.67 10.19
C LEU A 75 -73.50 -22.63 8.65
N SER A 76 -72.87 -23.54 7.88
CA SER A 76 -73.34 -24.89 7.45
C SER A 76 -73.87 -24.79 6.01
N ASP A 77 -73.76 -25.72 5.05
CA ASP A 77 -73.31 -27.10 4.97
C ASP A 77 -73.15 -27.41 3.46
N GLU A 78 -72.47 -28.51 3.12
CA GLU A 78 -72.76 -29.42 1.99
C GLU A 78 -72.70 -28.90 0.52
N THR A 79 -71.63 -29.18 -0.24
CA THR A 79 -71.37 -30.36 -1.12
C THR A 79 -71.75 -30.17 -2.60
N LEU A 80 -70.98 -30.86 -3.46
CA LEU A 80 -71.15 -31.16 -4.90
C LEU A 80 -70.50 -30.15 -5.85
N GLU A 81 -69.31 -30.44 -6.37
CA GLU A 81 -69.02 -31.35 -7.50
C GLU A 81 -69.49 -30.81 -8.87
N GLU A 82 -68.46 -30.56 -9.69
CA GLU A 82 -68.37 -30.75 -11.13
C GLU A 82 -69.20 -29.87 -12.09
N ALA A 83 -68.49 -28.86 -12.60
CA ALA A 83 -68.17 -28.68 -14.02
C ALA A 83 -69.28 -28.83 -15.06
N LEU A 84 -69.63 -27.73 -15.74
CA LEU A 84 -69.52 -27.58 -17.20
C LEU A 84 -69.99 -26.19 -17.70
N GLU A 85 -69.02 -25.46 -18.25
CA GLU A 85 -69.07 -24.58 -19.43
C GLU A 85 -70.17 -23.52 -19.69
N LYS A 86 -69.63 -22.30 -19.87
CA LYS A 86 -69.87 -21.28 -20.92
C LYS A 86 -71.08 -20.33 -20.82
N SER A 87 -70.67 -19.07 -20.67
CA SER A 87 -70.98 -17.92 -21.53
C SER A 87 -72.43 -17.42 -21.61
N GLN A 88 -72.58 -16.26 -20.95
CA GLN A 88 -73.44 -15.12 -21.24
C GLN A 88 -74.93 -15.13 -20.86
N LYS A 89 -75.23 -14.11 -20.05
CA LYS A 89 -76.43 -13.26 -19.91
C LYS A 89 -77.46 -13.61 -18.81
N ASN A 90 -77.47 -12.71 -17.82
CA ASN A 90 -78.59 -11.94 -17.27
C ASN A 90 -79.85 -12.72 -16.80
N ASP A 91 -80.22 -12.63 -15.53
CA ASP A 91 -81.02 -11.52 -14.97
C ASP A 91 -81.24 -11.66 -13.43
N ASP A 92 -81.32 -10.50 -12.79
CA ASP A 92 -82.20 -10.14 -11.66
C ASP A 92 -82.01 -10.73 -10.25
N SER A 93 -81.02 -10.19 -9.55
CA SER A 93 -81.35 -9.41 -8.35
C SER A 93 -80.60 -8.09 -8.44
N GLU A 94 -81.33 -7.00 -8.66
CA GLU A 94 -80.82 -5.63 -8.71
C GLU A 94 -80.24 -5.27 -7.34
N GLU A 95 -79.01 -5.71 -7.08
CA GLU A 95 -78.22 -5.26 -5.94
C GLU A 95 -77.76 -3.84 -6.29
N PRO A 96 -78.33 -2.82 -5.65
CA PRO A 96 -78.17 -1.46 -6.12
C PRO A 96 -76.71 -1.01 -5.89
N TRP A 97 -76.19 -0.27 -6.87
CA TRP A 97 -74.79 0.16 -7.02
C TRP A 97 -74.10 0.75 -5.77
N TYR A 98 -74.87 1.16 -4.76
CA TYR A 98 -74.37 1.66 -3.48
C TYR A 98 -73.93 0.57 -2.49
N LEU A 99 -74.21 -0.72 -2.73
CA LEU A 99 -73.77 -1.83 -1.87
C LEU A 99 -72.45 -2.46 -2.35
N GLN A 100 -71.98 -2.11 -3.54
CA GLN A 100 -70.75 -2.60 -4.17
C GLN A 100 -69.56 -1.63 -4.01
N GLU A 101 -69.53 -0.84 -2.94
CA GLU A 101 -68.37 0.03 -2.68
C GLU A 101 -67.22 -0.79 -2.11
N GLU A 102 -66.40 -1.38 -3.00
CA GLU A 102 -65.03 -1.73 -2.64
C GLU A 102 -64.28 -0.43 -2.29
N PRO A 103 -63.61 -0.35 -1.12
CA PRO A 103 -62.88 0.86 -0.75
C PRO A 103 -61.83 1.16 -1.82
N PRO A 104 -61.70 2.42 -2.29
CA PRO A 104 -60.84 2.77 -3.41
C PRO A 104 -59.38 2.41 -3.09
N ARG A 105 -58.92 1.27 -3.62
CA ARG A 105 -57.51 0.88 -3.56
C ARG A 105 -56.78 1.77 -4.54
N HIS A 106 -55.97 2.70 -4.02
CA HIS A 106 -55.07 3.46 -4.87
C HIS A 106 -54.25 2.48 -5.72
N PRO A 107 -54.14 2.66 -7.06
CA PRO A 107 -53.42 1.75 -7.94
C PRO A 107 -51.93 1.60 -7.57
N ALA A 108 -51.39 2.52 -6.77
CA ALA A 108 -50.03 2.44 -6.22
C ALA A 108 -49.88 1.46 -5.03
N LEU A 109 -50.98 0.96 -4.44
CA LEU A 109 -50.98 0.02 -3.32
C LEU A 109 -51.30 -1.42 -3.73
N VAL A 110 -51.79 -1.64 -4.95
CA VAL A 110 -51.89 -2.98 -5.55
C VAL A 110 -50.54 -3.29 -6.19
N SER A 111 -49.55 -3.61 -5.35
CA SER A 111 -48.35 -4.26 -5.84
C SER A 111 -48.79 -5.67 -6.24
N GLU A 112 -48.89 -5.95 -7.55
CA GLU A 112 -49.07 -7.32 -8.03
C GLU A 112 -47.96 -8.16 -7.42
N ALA A 113 -48.33 -9.06 -6.50
CA ALA A 113 -47.36 -9.92 -5.84
C ALA A 113 -46.68 -10.75 -6.93
N GLN A 114 -45.39 -10.44 -7.19
CA GLN A 114 -44.65 -11.15 -8.22
C GLN A 114 -44.61 -12.65 -7.87
N PRO A 115 -44.79 -13.54 -8.86
CA PRO A 115 -44.82 -14.96 -8.59
C PRO A 115 -43.49 -15.41 -7.98
N LEU A 116 -43.57 -16.13 -6.85
CA LEU A 116 -42.39 -16.69 -6.18
C LEU A 116 -41.60 -17.59 -7.15
N PRO A 117 -40.25 -17.52 -7.15
CA PRO A 117 -39.45 -18.36 -8.02
C PRO A 117 -39.63 -19.85 -7.67
N LYS A 118 -39.79 -20.68 -8.71
CA LYS A 118 -39.95 -22.13 -8.55
C LYS A 118 -38.62 -22.74 -8.09
N VAL A 119 -38.65 -23.42 -6.94
CA VAL A 119 -37.45 -24.09 -6.38
C VAL A 119 -37.13 -25.36 -7.20
N PRO A 120 -35.88 -25.54 -7.66
CA PRO A 120 -35.46 -26.74 -8.37
C PRO A 120 -35.59 -28.02 -7.54
N LYS A 121 -35.73 -29.17 -8.22
CA LYS A 121 -35.77 -30.49 -7.55
C LYS A 121 -34.38 -30.85 -6.97
N GLY A 122 -34.34 -31.49 -5.80
CA GLY A 122 -33.10 -31.96 -5.16
C GLY A 122 -32.32 -30.88 -4.38
N VAL A 123 -33.00 -29.83 -3.93
CA VAL A 123 -32.44 -28.75 -3.08
C VAL A 123 -32.81 -29.03 -1.61
N PRO A 124 -31.98 -28.65 -0.62
CA PRO A 124 -32.33 -28.79 0.79
C PRO A 124 -33.69 -28.16 1.12
N ALA A 125 -34.49 -28.83 1.97
CA ALA A 125 -35.86 -28.43 2.30
C ALA A 125 -35.98 -26.98 2.81
N ILE A 126 -34.92 -26.44 3.39
CA ILE A 126 -34.85 -25.04 3.86
C ILE A 126 -35.04 -24.02 2.73
N MET A 127 -34.78 -24.36 1.47
CA MET A 127 -34.87 -23.41 0.36
C MET A 127 -36.30 -22.91 0.15
N HIS A 128 -37.32 -23.77 0.32
CA HIS A 128 -38.72 -23.35 0.19
C HIS A 128 -39.10 -22.31 1.25
N ASP A 129 -38.72 -22.58 2.50
CA ASP A 129 -38.91 -21.64 3.60
C ASP A 129 -38.12 -20.35 3.40
N LEU A 130 -36.92 -20.44 2.83
CA LEU A 130 -36.03 -19.31 2.59
C LEU A 130 -36.62 -18.37 1.54
N VAL A 131 -37.06 -18.88 0.39
CA VAL A 131 -37.70 -18.07 -0.66
C VAL A 131 -38.96 -17.40 -0.13
N LYS A 132 -39.80 -18.13 0.61
CA LYS A 132 -41.01 -17.58 1.24
C LYS A 132 -40.68 -16.49 2.26
N PHE A 133 -39.70 -16.72 3.14
CA PHE A 133 -39.26 -15.75 4.14
C PHE A 133 -38.68 -14.48 3.49
N VAL A 134 -37.91 -14.64 2.41
CA VAL A 134 -37.30 -13.50 1.70
C VAL A 134 -38.35 -12.65 0.97
N ALA A 135 -39.41 -13.27 0.44
CA ALA A 135 -40.51 -12.53 -0.19
C ALA A 135 -41.42 -11.86 0.85
N ASP A 136 -41.97 -12.63 1.79
CA ASP A 136 -43.05 -12.18 2.68
C ASP A 136 -42.51 -11.31 3.84
N ASP A 137 -41.49 -11.80 4.56
CA ASP A 137 -41.02 -11.16 5.80
C ASP A 137 -39.95 -10.08 5.53
N MET A 138 -39.14 -10.25 4.48
CA MET A 138 -38.09 -9.27 4.14
C MET A 138 -38.53 -8.23 3.12
N GLY A 139 -39.62 -8.48 2.38
CA GLY A 139 -40.15 -7.59 1.35
C GLY A 139 -39.14 -7.26 0.26
N LEU A 140 -38.35 -8.25 -0.18
CA LEU A 140 -37.45 -8.08 -1.31
C LEU A 140 -38.22 -8.26 -2.62
N ASP A 141 -38.01 -7.32 -3.54
CA ASP A 141 -38.64 -7.29 -4.84
C ASP A 141 -37.83 -8.13 -5.85
N GLU A 142 -38.46 -8.60 -6.93
CA GLU A 142 -37.83 -9.27 -8.08
C GLU A 142 -36.88 -10.43 -7.70
N LEU A 143 -37.42 -11.46 -7.06
CA LEU A 143 -36.63 -12.64 -6.65
C LEU A 143 -36.28 -13.53 -7.84
N ASN A 144 -34.98 -13.73 -8.09
CA ASN A 144 -34.50 -14.61 -9.15
C ASN A 144 -33.62 -15.73 -8.59
N LEU A 145 -33.92 -16.98 -8.92
CA LEU A 145 -33.23 -18.16 -8.40
C LEU A 145 -32.48 -18.86 -9.53
N LEU A 146 -31.15 -18.79 -9.49
CA LEU A 146 -30.26 -19.43 -10.47
C LEU A 146 -29.72 -20.75 -9.93
N ASP A 147 -30.00 -21.82 -10.68
CA ASP A 147 -29.45 -23.15 -10.44
C ASP A 147 -28.11 -23.29 -11.17
N LEU A 148 -27.02 -23.32 -10.40
CA LEU A 148 -25.65 -23.40 -10.92
C LEU A 148 -25.01 -24.75 -10.56
N ARG A 149 -25.82 -25.78 -10.29
CA ARG A 149 -25.32 -27.11 -9.89
C ARG A 149 -24.58 -27.85 -11.00
N THR A 150 -24.84 -27.53 -12.26
CA THR A 150 -24.23 -28.15 -13.44
C THR A 150 -22.92 -27.47 -13.88
N LEU A 151 -22.37 -26.55 -13.08
CA LEU A 151 -21.11 -25.89 -13.42
C LEU A 151 -19.91 -26.82 -13.19
N ASP A 152 -19.13 -27.04 -14.25
CA ASP A 152 -17.80 -27.67 -14.22
C ASP A 152 -16.73 -26.70 -14.77
N PRO A 153 -15.60 -26.46 -14.06
CA PRO A 153 -15.34 -26.70 -12.64
C PRO A 153 -16.31 -25.96 -11.69
N PRO A 154 -16.47 -26.45 -10.44
CA PRO A 154 -17.34 -25.80 -9.45
C PRO A 154 -16.89 -24.38 -9.15
N ALA A 155 -17.86 -23.49 -8.91
CA ALA A 155 -17.59 -22.10 -8.57
C ALA A 155 -16.79 -21.98 -7.26
N ALA A 156 -15.96 -20.94 -7.14
CA ALA A 156 -15.13 -20.70 -5.95
C ALA A 156 -15.91 -20.49 -4.64
N LEU A 157 -17.23 -20.35 -4.71
CA LEU A 157 -18.13 -20.24 -3.57
C LEU A 157 -18.49 -21.59 -2.94
N GLY A 158 -18.37 -22.69 -3.70
CA GLY A 158 -18.60 -24.05 -3.22
C GLY A 158 -19.20 -25.00 -4.27
N PRO A 159 -19.29 -26.29 -3.94
CA PRO A 159 -19.89 -27.31 -4.79
C PRO A 159 -21.41 -27.09 -4.93
N SER A 160 -21.96 -27.53 -6.07
CA SER A 160 -23.41 -27.51 -6.38
C SER A 160 -24.11 -26.22 -5.93
N LEU A 161 -23.67 -25.08 -6.47
CA LEU A 161 -24.08 -23.75 -6.04
C LEU A 161 -25.52 -23.40 -6.48
N ILE A 162 -26.26 -22.76 -5.60
CA ILE A 162 -27.55 -22.12 -5.91
C ILE A 162 -27.50 -20.67 -5.45
N MET A 163 -27.81 -19.76 -6.36
CA MET A 163 -27.83 -18.32 -6.08
C MET A 163 -29.25 -17.78 -6.10
N LEU A 164 -29.65 -17.09 -5.03
CA LEU A 164 -30.89 -16.34 -4.94
C LEU A 164 -30.58 -14.85 -4.98
N PHE A 165 -31.13 -14.13 -5.94
CA PHE A 165 -31.05 -12.67 -6.06
C PHE A 165 -32.33 -12.04 -5.55
N GLY A 166 -32.19 -10.91 -4.84
CA GLY A 166 -33.33 -10.09 -4.44
C GLY A 166 -33.00 -8.60 -4.41
N THR A 167 -33.97 -7.77 -4.77
CA THR A 167 -33.84 -6.32 -4.80
C THR A 167 -34.41 -5.69 -3.53
N ALA A 168 -33.62 -4.82 -2.91
CA ALA A 168 -34.02 -4.03 -1.76
C ALA A 168 -34.41 -2.62 -2.19
N ARG A 169 -35.52 -2.11 -1.63
CA ARG A 169 -36.05 -0.75 -1.86
C ARG A 169 -35.09 0.39 -1.52
N SER A 170 -34.17 0.18 -0.58
CA SER A 170 -33.17 1.18 -0.18
C SER A 170 -31.97 0.53 0.53
N GLU A 171 -30.88 1.27 0.69
CA GLU A 171 -29.70 0.80 1.45
C GLU A 171 -30.03 0.47 2.91
N ARG A 172 -30.92 1.27 3.53
CA ARG A 172 -31.39 1.00 4.89
C ARG A 172 -32.22 -0.27 4.95
N HIS A 173 -33.10 -0.47 3.96
CA HIS A 173 -33.88 -1.70 3.84
C HIS A 173 -32.95 -2.91 3.70
N LEU A 174 -31.95 -2.82 2.82
CA LEU A 174 -30.95 -3.86 2.60
C LEU A 174 -30.24 -4.28 3.90
N HIS A 175 -29.76 -3.33 4.70
CA HIS A 175 -29.06 -3.64 5.96
C HIS A 175 -29.97 -4.31 7.00
N VAL A 176 -31.21 -3.83 7.15
CA VAL A 176 -32.19 -4.40 8.08
C VAL A 176 -32.61 -5.81 7.63
N SER A 177 -32.93 -5.98 6.35
CA SER A 177 -33.32 -7.26 5.77
C SER A 177 -32.19 -8.29 5.92
N ALA A 178 -30.95 -7.92 5.60
CA ALA A 178 -29.80 -8.79 5.78
C ALA A 178 -29.56 -9.20 7.25
N GLY A 179 -29.72 -8.26 8.19
CA GLY A 179 -29.63 -8.54 9.63
C GLY A 179 -30.72 -9.50 10.11
N ASN A 180 -31.96 -9.31 9.65
CA ASN A 180 -33.10 -10.16 9.96
C ASN A 180 -32.91 -11.57 9.41
N LEU A 181 -32.46 -11.71 8.16
CA LEU A 181 -32.19 -13.01 7.54
C LEU A 181 -31.06 -13.75 8.26
N LYS A 182 -29.99 -13.06 8.66
CA LYS A 182 -28.91 -13.66 9.45
C LYS A 182 -29.40 -14.17 10.82
N SER A 183 -30.32 -13.42 11.45
CA SER A 183 -30.94 -13.81 12.71
C SER A 183 -31.87 -15.03 12.53
N TRP A 184 -32.67 -15.04 11.46
CA TRP A 184 -33.55 -16.15 11.11
C TRP A 184 -32.77 -17.44 10.81
N LEU A 185 -31.69 -17.35 10.04
CA LEU A 185 -30.81 -18.50 9.76
C LEU A 185 -30.16 -19.05 11.03
N ARG A 186 -29.76 -18.16 11.96
CA ARG A 186 -29.22 -18.57 13.27
C ARG A 186 -30.27 -19.32 14.10
N LYS A 187 -31.55 -18.91 14.07
CA LYS A 187 -32.64 -19.63 14.76
C LYS A 187 -32.81 -21.05 14.20
N LYS A 188 -32.55 -21.24 12.91
CA LYS A 188 -32.54 -22.56 12.24
C LYS A 188 -31.21 -23.34 12.40
N GLY A 189 -30.25 -22.82 13.18
CA GLY A 189 -28.97 -23.49 13.44
C GLY A 189 -27.90 -23.29 12.36
N ILE A 190 -28.16 -22.48 11.33
CA ILE A 190 -27.22 -22.25 10.22
C ILE A 190 -26.40 -21.00 10.49
N GLN A 191 -25.07 -21.15 10.46
CA GLN A 191 -24.13 -20.05 10.62
C GLN A 191 -23.80 -19.42 9.27
N ALA A 192 -24.62 -18.45 8.85
CA ALA A 192 -24.39 -17.72 7.62
C ALA A 192 -23.35 -16.60 7.76
N HIS A 193 -22.48 -16.47 6.76
CA HIS A 193 -21.53 -15.38 6.60
C HIS A 193 -22.16 -14.27 5.76
N ALA A 194 -22.27 -13.06 6.31
CA ALA A 194 -22.87 -11.91 5.66
C ALA A 194 -21.77 -10.91 5.27
N ASP A 195 -21.36 -10.94 4.01
CA ASP A 195 -20.41 -9.99 3.45
C ASP A 195 -21.13 -8.68 3.07
N GLY A 196 -20.57 -7.54 3.44
CA GLY A 196 -21.20 -6.22 3.30
C GLY A 196 -22.14 -5.80 4.45
N LEU A 197 -22.38 -6.66 5.45
CA LEU A 197 -23.18 -6.32 6.64
C LEU A 197 -22.28 -5.81 7.79
N LEU A 198 -22.35 -4.51 8.08
CA LEU A 198 -21.61 -3.93 9.20
C LEU A 198 -22.22 -4.32 10.55
N GLY A 199 -21.38 -4.74 11.49
CA GLY A 199 -21.78 -5.02 12.87
C GLY A 199 -22.08 -3.75 13.69
N PRO A 200 -22.85 -3.83 14.79
CA PRO A 200 -23.17 -2.67 15.63
C PRO A 200 -21.93 -1.97 16.21
N ASN A 201 -20.91 -2.74 16.60
CA ASN A 201 -19.67 -2.20 17.15
C ASN A 201 -18.80 -1.55 16.06
N GLU A 202 -18.74 -2.15 14.87
CA GLU A 202 -18.02 -1.61 13.73
C GLU A 202 -18.64 -0.30 13.26
N PHE A 203 -19.97 -0.26 13.17
CA PHE A 203 -20.73 0.95 12.86
C PHE A 203 -20.46 2.05 13.89
N LYS A 204 -20.55 1.73 15.20
CA LYS A 204 -20.22 2.68 16.28
C LYS A 204 -18.79 3.20 16.18
N ILE A 205 -17.82 2.35 15.86
CA ILE A 205 -16.41 2.74 15.72
C ILE A 205 -16.23 3.67 14.52
N LYS A 206 -16.80 3.33 13.35
CA LYS A 206 -16.75 4.16 12.15
C LYS A 206 -17.41 5.52 12.39
N MET A 207 -18.60 5.55 13.00
CA MET A 207 -19.29 6.80 13.35
C MET A 207 -18.53 7.63 14.38
N ARG A 208 -17.94 7.01 15.41
CA ARG A 208 -17.08 7.72 16.39
C ARG A 208 -15.86 8.34 15.73
N ARG A 209 -15.20 7.62 14.82
CA ARG A 209 -14.05 8.15 14.05
C ARG A 209 -14.48 9.32 13.18
N LYS A 210 -15.62 9.18 12.48
CA LYS A 210 -16.24 10.26 11.68
C LYS A 210 -16.53 11.50 12.53
N GLN A 211 -17.16 11.33 13.69
CA GLN A 211 -17.46 12.42 14.62
C GLN A 211 -16.21 13.06 15.23
N ARG A 212 -15.19 12.28 15.61
CA ARG A 212 -13.92 12.83 16.10
C ARG A 212 -13.20 13.63 15.03
N LYS A 213 -13.21 13.15 13.78
CA LYS A 213 -12.65 13.86 12.63
C LYS A 213 -13.39 15.17 12.39
N ALA A 214 -14.73 15.15 12.41
CA ALA A 214 -15.55 16.37 12.32
C ALA A 214 -15.28 17.35 13.47
N LYS A 215 -15.10 16.85 14.70
CA LYS A 215 -14.79 17.69 15.88
C LYS A 215 -13.40 18.32 15.79
N LEU A 216 -12.41 17.60 15.26
CA LEU A 216 -11.02 18.07 15.19
C LEU A 216 -10.79 19.04 14.02
N LEU A 217 -11.39 18.76 12.86
CA LEU A 217 -11.16 19.52 11.62
C LEU A 217 -12.28 20.53 11.31
N GLY A 218 -13.34 20.57 12.14
CA GLY A 218 -14.55 21.33 11.87
C GLY A 218 -15.47 20.67 10.84
N THR A 219 -16.74 21.10 10.81
CA THR A 219 -17.77 20.55 9.91
C THR A 219 -17.42 20.72 8.42
N SER A 220 -16.52 21.64 8.08
CA SER A 220 -16.06 21.92 6.70
C SER A 220 -15.10 20.87 6.13
N ALA A 221 -14.46 20.05 6.97
CA ALA A 221 -13.54 18.99 6.53
C ALA A 221 -14.22 17.62 6.40
N MET A 222 -15.54 17.58 6.56
CA MET A 222 -16.34 16.41 6.22
C MET A 222 -16.51 16.38 4.71
N PRO A 223 -15.99 15.36 3.99
CA PRO A 223 -16.20 15.26 2.56
C PRO A 223 -17.71 15.16 2.32
N LEU A 224 -18.28 16.19 1.71
CA LEU A 224 -19.67 16.19 1.29
C LEU A 224 -19.78 15.22 0.11
N GLY A 225 -20.11 13.95 0.39
CA GLY A 225 -20.31 12.91 -0.64
C GLY A 225 -19.17 11.92 -0.88
N GLY A 226 -18.19 11.80 0.03
CA GLY A 226 -17.22 10.68 -0.02
C GLY A 226 -17.82 9.36 0.50
N ASP A 227 -17.33 8.22 0.00
CA ASP A 227 -17.72 6.91 0.55
C ASP A 227 -17.14 6.75 1.97
N ASP A 228 -18.01 6.84 2.97
CA ASP A 228 -17.65 6.66 4.38
C ASP A 228 -17.46 5.17 4.75
N GLY A 229 -17.72 4.25 3.82
CA GLY A 229 -17.71 2.80 4.05
C GLY A 229 -18.74 2.37 5.09
N VAL A 230 -19.79 3.17 5.29
CA VAL A 230 -20.90 2.92 6.22
C VAL A 230 -22.15 2.47 5.46
N SER A 231 -22.44 3.10 4.32
CA SER A 231 -23.48 2.70 3.38
C SER A 231 -22.97 1.58 2.48
N THR A 232 -23.65 0.44 2.47
CA THR A 232 -23.40 -0.66 1.53
C THR A 232 -24.62 -0.83 0.63
N ARG A 233 -24.37 -1.04 -0.67
CA ARG A 233 -25.42 -1.21 -1.71
C ARG A 233 -25.61 -2.66 -2.14
N TRP A 234 -24.78 -3.56 -1.62
CA TRP A 234 -24.79 -4.99 -1.89
C TRP A 234 -24.40 -5.74 -0.61
N VAL A 235 -25.16 -6.78 -0.28
CA VAL A 235 -24.86 -7.73 0.79
C VAL A 235 -24.95 -9.14 0.23
N CYS A 236 -23.87 -9.92 0.39
CA CYS A 236 -23.81 -11.32 -0.01
C CYS A 236 -23.87 -12.21 1.23
N MET A 237 -24.90 -13.05 1.31
CA MET A 237 -25.11 -13.98 2.42
C MET A 237 -24.81 -15.40 1.97
N ASN A 238 -23.68 -15.93 2.43
CA ASN A 238 -23.28 -17.31 2.18
C ASN A 238 -23.77 -18.20 3.34
N LEU A 239 -24.66 -19.15 3.05
CA LEU A 239 -25.19 -20.10 4.02
C LEU A 239 -24.22 -21.28 4.27
N GLY A 240 -23.16 -21.39 3.46
CA GLY A 240 -22.23 -22.50 3.47
C GLY A 240 -22.76 -23.72 2.72
N THR A 241 -21.97 -24.79 2.73
CA THR A 241 -22.33 -26.06 2.10
C THR A 241 -23.26 -26.85 3.02
N ILE A 242 -24.52 -26.99 2.63
CA ILE A 242 -25.49 -27.84 3.32
C ILE A 242 -25.41 -29.23 2.68
N ARG A 243 -25.18 -30.26 3.50
CA ARG A 243 -25.22 -31.66 3.05
C ARG A 243 -26.66 -31.98 2.64
N SER A 244 -26.84 -32.41 1.39
CA SER A 244 -28.09 -32.99 0.94
C SER A 244 -27.98 -34.51 1.06
N ASP A 245 -28.98 -35.16 1.64
CA ASP A 245 -29.01 -36.63 1.82
C ASP A 245 -29.07 -37.40 0.49
N SER A 246 -29.16 -36.69 -0.64
CA SER A 246 -29.35 -37.23 -1.99
C SER A 246 -28.06 -37.38 -2.81
N GLN A 247 -26.88 -37.07 -2.28
CA GLN A 247 -25.60 -37.20 -3.01
C GLN A 247 -24.72 -38.30 -2.40
N GLU A 248 -24.52 -39.37 -3.17
CA GLU A 248 -23.49 -40.37 -2.88
C GLU A 248 -22.11 -39.70 -2.91
N THR A 249 -21.23 -40.07 -1.97
CA THR A 249 -19.84 -39.63 -1.95
C THR A 249 -19.10 -40.29 -3.13
N ILE A 250 -18.98 -39.60 -4.25
CA ILE A 250 -18.19 -40.08 -5.37
C ILE A 250 -16.71 -39.85 -5.05
N GLU A 251 -16.01 -40.92 -4.65
CA GLU A 251 -14.55 -40.93 -4.55
C GLU A 251 -13.96 -40.88 -5.97
N PHE A 252 -13.48 -39.71 -6.39
CA PHE A 252 -12.65 -39.61 -7.59
C PHE A 252 -11.18 -39.75 -7.19
N GLU A 253 -10.54 -40.83 -7.64
CA GLU A 253 -9.07 -40.95 -7.62
C GLU A 253 -8.47 -40.05 -8.70
N THR A 254 -8.23 -38.78 -8.38
CA THR A 254 -7.28 -37.97 -9.15
C THR A 254 -5.85 -38.38 -8.80
N SER A 255 -4.98 -38.51 -9.81
CA SER A 255 -3.60 -39.00 -9.70
C SER A 255 -2.67 -38.16 -8.81
N THR A 256 -3.15 -37.03 -8.29
CA THR A 256 -2.43 -36.16 -7.35
C THR A 256 -3.38 -35.56 -6.30
N GLY A 257 -3.38 -36.09 -5.06
CA GLY A 257 -3.77 -35.32 -3.87
C GLY A 257 -4.77 -35.97 -2.91
N PHE A 258 -4.39 -36.01 -1.62
CA PHE A 258 -5.25 -36.33 -0.48
C PHE A 258 -6.44 -35.35 -0.37
N GLY A 259 -7.67 -35.88 -0.35
CA GLY A 259 -8.87 -35.15 0.09
C GLY A 259 -10.16 -35.65 -0.54
N ILE A 260 -11.15 -35.99 0.27
CA ILE A 260 -12.52 -36.25 -0.19
C ILE A 260 -13.12 -34.92 -0.65
N ARG A 261 -13.57 -34.81 -1.91
CA ARG A 261 -14.34 -33.64 -2.36
C ARG A 261 -15.61 -33.56 -1.50
N GLN A 262 -15.78 -32.47 -0.75
CA GLN A 262 -17.02 -32.26 0.00
C GLN A 262 -18.17 -32.16 -1.01
N THR A 263 -19.03 -33.17 -1.04
CA THR A 263 -20.28 -33.13 -1.81
C THR A 263 -21.35 -32.44 -0.97
N GLY A 264 -22.05 -31.49 -1.56
CA GLY A 264 -23.11 -30.75 -0.89
C GLY A 264 -23.54 -29.55 -1.71
N THR A 265 -24.69 -28.98 -1.35
CA THR A 265 -25.27 -27.83 -2.05
C THR A 265 -24.92 -26.56 -1.28
N THR A 266 -24.18 -25.65 -1.91
CA THR A 266 -23.95 -24.32 -1.35
C THR A 266 -25.07 -23.37 -1.75
N ILE A 267 -25.67 -22.69 -0.76
CA ILE A 267 -26.71 -21.69 -1.01
C ILE A 267 -26.15 -20.29 -0.73
N VAL A 268 -26.30 -19.39 -1.69
CA VAL A 268 -25.89 -17.99 -1.57
C VAL A 268 -27.08 -17.09 -1.87
N VAL A 269 -27.37 -16.15 -0.96
CA VAL A 269 -28.41 -15.14 -1.14
C VAL A 269 -27.74 -13.78 -1.36
N GLN A 270 -27.93 -13.21 -2.53
CA GLN A 270 -27.41 -11.90 -2.92
C GLN A 270 -28.52 -10.87 -2.87
N MET A 271 -28.37 -9.88 -1.98
CA MET A 271 -29.33 -8.79 -1.85
C MET A 271 -28.67 -7.49 -2.31
N LEU A 272 -29.30 -6.80 -3.26
CA LEU A 272 -28.75 -5.59 -3.86
C LEU A 272 -29.79 -4.47 -3.87
N THR A 273 -29.34 -3.23 -3.93
CA THR A 273 -30.24 -2.14 -4.35
C THR A 273 -30.43 -2.18 -5.86
N GLU A 274 -31.56 -1.68 -6.37
CA GLU A 274 -31.88 -1.69 -7.80
C GLU A 274 -30.76 -1.08 -8.65
N SER A 275 -30.22 0.07 -8.22
CA SER A 275 -29.08 0.73 -8.88
C SER A 275 -27.84 -0.16 -8.96
N LYS A 276 -27.52 -0.91 -7.89
CA LYS A 276 -26.32 -1.75 -7.85
C LYS A 276 -26.52 -3.08 -8.59
N ARG A 277 -27.75 -3.60 -8.62
CA ARG A 277 -28.14 -4.79 -9.40
C ARG A 277 -27.92 -4.54 -10.89
N LYS A 278 -28.38 -3.38 -11.40
CA LYS A 278 -28.17 -2.95 -12.79
C LYS A 278 -26.71 -2.71 -13.14
N GLU A 279 -25.91 -2.20 -12.21
CA GLU A 279 -24.48 -1.93 -12.42
C GLU A 279 -23.64 -3.21 -12.53
N LEU A 280 -23.91 -4.21 -11.68
CA LEU A 280 -23.11 -5.45 -11.64
C LEU A 280 -23.62 -6.55 -12.57
N ASP A 281 -24.93 -6.58 -12.82
CA ASP A 281 -25.62 -7.55 -13.70
C ASP A 281 -25.13 -9.00 -13.59
N LEU A 282 -25.04 -9.49 -12.34
CA LEU A 282 -24.51 -10.83 -12.05
C LEU A 282 -25.41 -11.94 -12.62
N GLU A 283 -26.69 -11.67 -12.82
CA GLU A 283 -27.64 -12.65 -13.35
C GLU A 283 -27.34 -13.03 -14.78
N THR A 284 -27.05 -12.04 -15.65
CA THR A 284 -26.66 -12.32 -17.03
C THR A 284 -25.28 -12.94 -17.11
N LEU A 285 -24.35 -12.53 -16.24
CA LEU A 285 -23.02 -13.11 -16.15
C LEU A 285 -23.08 -14.62 -15.85
N TRP A 286 -23.76 -15.00 -14.77
CA TRP A 286 -23.85 -16.41 -14.37
C TRP A 286 -24.69 -17.23 -15.35
N SER A 287 -25.75 -16.65 -15.93
CA SER A 287 -26.53 -17.30 -16.99
C SER A 287 -25.70 -17.55 -18.25
N ARG A 288 -24.82 -16.60 -18.64
CA ARG A 288 -23.90 -16.75 -19.77
C ARG A 288 -22.85 -17.82 -19.50
N ILE A 289 -22.30 -17.87 -18.29
CA ILE A 289 -21.34 -18.92 -17.89
C ILE A 289 -22.02 -20.29 -17.92
N LEU A 290 -23.25 -20.38 -17.44
CA LEU A 290 -24.06 -21.60 -17.49
C LEU A 290 -24.36 -22.02 -18.94
N ALA A 291 -24.74 -21.08 -19.81
CA ALA A 291 -25.03 -21.37 -21.21
C ALA A 291 -23.79 -21.81 -22.01
N ARG A 292 -22.65 -21.16 -21.79
CA ARG A 292 -21.37 -21.51 -22.46
C ARG A 292 -20.87 -22.91 -22.11
N ARG A 293 -21.25 -23.44 -20.94
CA ARG A 293 -20.71 -24.71 -20.42
C ARG A 293 -21.75 -25.82 -20.30
N GLY A 294 -23.03 -25.49 -20.32
CA GLY A 294 -24.12 -26.46 -20.36
C GLY A 294 -24.33 -27.09 -21.75
N VAL A 295 -23.75 -26.49 -22.80
CA VAL A 295 -23.76 -27.02 -24.17
C VAL A 295 -22.40 -27.68 -24.47
N GLU A 296 -22.09 -28.75 -23.75
CA GLU A 296 -21.19 -29.78 -24.28
C GLU A 296 -22.07 -30.87 -24.89
N ASN A 297 -22.60 -30.57 -26.08
CA ASN A 297 -22.89 -31.52 -27.15
C ASN A 297 -23.41 -30.70 -28.35
N LEU A 298 -22.53 -30.57 -29.36
CA LEU A 298 -22.68 -29.95 -30.68
C LEU A 298 -21.94 -28.60 -30.82
N VAL A 299 -20.95 -28.67 -31.71
CA VAL A 299 -20.17 -27.60 -32.34
C VAL A 299 -18.82 -27.31 -31.65
N GLU A 300 -17.81 -28.12 -32.03
CA GLU A 300 -16.51 -27.54 -32.40
C GLU A 300 -16.79 -26.57 -33.57
N ASP A 301 -16.68 -25.27 -33.34
CA ASP A 301 -16.38 -24.26 -34.37
C ASP A 301 -15.76 -23.05 -33.68
N ASP A 302 -14.48 -22.82 -33.99
CA ASP A 302 -13.96 -21.58 -34.56
C ASP A 302 -14.74 -20.30 -34.21
N LEU A 303 -14.36 -19.68 -33.09
CA LEU A 303 -14.50 -18.25 -32.92
C LEU A 303 -13.11 -17.63 -32.80
N GLU A 304 -12.64 -17.13 -33.95
CA GLU A 304 -11.78 -15.96 -34.04
C GLU A 304 -12.22 -14.94 -32.97
N TYR A 305 -11.31 -14.64 -32.05
CA TYR A 305 -11.34 -13.37 -31.37
C TYR A 305 -11.13 -12.33 -32.48
N GLU A 306 -12.18 -11.62 -32.89
CA GLU A 306 -11.93 -10.25 -33.31
C GLU A 306 -11.31 -9.56 -32.09
N GLU A 307 -9.99 -9.44 -32.13
CA GLU A 307 -9.20 -8.62 -31.26
C GLU A 307 -9.80 -7.21 -31.31
N ALA A 308 -10.66 -6.90 -30.34
CA ALA A 308 -10.93 -5.52 -29.99
C ALA A 308 -9.56 -4.96 -29.58
N ASP A 309 -9.00 -4.12 -30.45
CA ASP A 309 -7.71 -3.44 -30.33
C ASP A 309 -7.25 -3.35 -28.87
N ALA A 310 -6.27 -4.19 -28.53
CA ALA A 310 -5.62 -4.15 -27.24
C ALA A 310 -4.92 -2.79 -27.10
N ASP A 311 -5.48 -1.92 -26.27
CA ASP A 311 -4.73 -0.79 -25.70
C ASP A 311 -3.41 -1.35 -25.13
N PRO A 312 -2.24 -0.76 -25.44
CA PRO A 312 -0.92 -1.38 -25.22
C PRO A 312 -0.46 -1.40 -23.75
N ASN A 313 -1.37 -1.61 -22.79
CA ASN A 313 -1.06 -1.52 -21.37
C ASN A 313 -1.65 -2.63 -20.48
N GLU A 314 -2.10 -3.76 -21.03
CA GLU A 314 -2.45 -4.94 -20.23
C GLU A 314 -1.29 -5.94 -20.19
N VAL A 315 -0.71 -6.12 -19.00
CA VAL A 315 0.28 -7.16 -18.72
C VAL A 315 -0.45 -8.50 -18.54
N ALA A 316 -0.07 -9.50 -19.33
CA ALA A 316 -0.58 -10.86 -19.23
C ALA A 316 -0.29 -11.48 -17.85
N LEU A 317 -1.35 -11.69 -17.07
CA LEU A 317 -1.34 -12.62 -15.94
C LEU A 317 -1.56 -14.01 -16.51
N PHE A 318 -0.53 -14.87 -16.45
CA PHE A 318 -0.53 -16.35 -16.40
C PHE A 318 0.68 -16.89 -17.17
N ALA A 319 1.82 -16.96 -16.49
CA ALA A 319 2.88 -17.91 -16.81
C ALA A 319 3.02 -18.85 -15.61
N GLU A 320 2.87 -20.15 -15.85
CA GLU A 320 2.99 -21.19 -14.84
C GLU A 320 4.42 -21.31 -14.31
N GLY A 321 4.56 -21.34 -12.98
CA GLY A 321 5.76 -21.83 -12.29
C GLY A 321 6.56 -20.77 -11.51
N GLY A 322 6.38 -20.72 -10.18
CA GLY A 322 7.43 -20.26 -9.25
C GLY A 322 7.05 -19.22 -8.19
N SER A 323 6.75 -19.68 -6.97
CA SER A 323 6.87 -19.00 -5.65
C SER A 323 5.97 -17.76 -5.34
N PRO A 324 5.67 -17.48 -4.05
CA PRO A 324 4.51 -16.67 -3.69
C PRO A 324 4.79 -15.18 -3.42
N LYS A 325 3.82 -14.36 -3.83
CA LYS A 325 3.38 -13.04 -3.29
C LYS A 325 4.26 -11.81 -3.54
N VAL A 326 3.97 -11.13 -4.65
CA VAL A 326 4.01 -9.66 -4.74
C VAL A 326 2.59 -9.18 -5.09
N LEU A 327 1.92 -8.51 -4.16
CA LEU A 327 0.62 -7.88 -4.37
C LEU A 327 0.80 -6.66 -5.27
N ALA A 328 0.06 -6.62 -6.38
CA ALA A 328 -0.07 -5.48 -7.27
C ALA A 328 -0.35 -4.18 -6.49
N GLN A 329 0.45 -3.15 -6.74
CA GLN A 329 0.20 -1.78 -6.30
C GLN A 329 -0.87 -1.15 -7.21
N PRO A 330 -1.85 -0.40 -6.67
CA PRO A 330 -2.78 0.36 -7.50
C PRO A 330 -2.14 1.68 -7.92
N SER A 331 -1.52 1.73 -9.10
CA SER A 331 -1.02 2.97 -9.72
C SER A 331 -2.07 3.53 -10.68
N GLN A 332 -3.13 4.15 -10.16
CA GLN A 332 -3.96 5.03 -11.00
C GLN A 332 -3.16 6.30 -11.31
N ARG A 333 -2.46 6.28 -12.45
CA ARG A 333 -1.83 7.45 -13.07
C ARG A 333 -2.93 8.44 -13.45
N ARG A 334 -3.00 9.57 -12.76
CA ARG A 334 -3.77 10.73 -13.23
C ARG A 334 -2.88 11.52 -14.18
N PHE A 335 -3.06 11.31 -15.48
CA PHE A 335 -2.49 12.20 -16.47
C PHE A 335 -3.30 13.50 -16.48
N PHE A 336 -2.69 14.62 -16.09
CA PHE A 336 -3.14 15.92 -16.57
C PHE A 336 -2.77 15.99 -18.06
N SER A 337 -3.78 15.98 -18.92
CA SER A 337 -3.61 16.03 -20.36
C SER A 337 -3.05 17.39 -20.81
N THR A 338 -1.73 17.52 -20.84
CA THR A 338 -1.01 18.31 -21.84
C THR A 338 0.31 17.60 -22.15
N SER A 339 0.26 16.57 -22.99
CA SER A 339 1.46 15.96 -23.55
C SER A 339 1.31 15.88 -25.06
N LEU A 340 2.23 16.53 -25.77
CA LEU A 340 2.40 16.47 -27.22
C LEU A 340 2.49 14.99 -27.64
N LYS A 341 1.54 14.54 -28.47
CA LYS A 341 1.63 13.27 -29.17
C LYS A 341 2.88 13.29 -30.05
N ARG A 342 3.93 12.56 -29.66
CA ARG A 342 5.09 12.29 -30.51
C ARG A 342 4.67 11.24 -31.52
N ASN A 343 4.49 11.66 -32.77
CA ASN A 343 4.09 10.81 -33.89
C ASN A 343 5.25 9.89 -34.29
N ASN A 344 5.30 8.67 -33.75
CA ASN A 344 6.06 7.57 -34.33
C ASN A 344 5.09 6.73 -35.17
N GLN A 345 4.74 7.22 -36.35
CA GLN A 345 4.14 6.37 -37.38
C GLN A 345 5.26 5.64 -38.12
N VAL A 346 5.26 4.32 -37.95
CA VAL A 346 5.94 3.37 -38.83
C VAL A 346 5.34 3.59 -40.23
N ILE A 347 6.15 4.08 -41.15
CA ILE A 347 5.80 4.20 -42.57
C ILE A 347 6.32 2.93 -43.24
N ASP A 348 5.41 2.14 -43.81
CA ASP A 348 5.75 1.04 -44.71
C ASP A 348 6.65 1.56 -45.85
N PRO A 349 7.69 0.81 -46.27
CA PRO A 349 8.62 1.30 -47.29
C PRO A 349 7.91 1.42 -48.64
N PRO A 350 8.00 2.57 -49.35
CA PRO A 350 7.56 2.62 -50.73
C PRO A 350 8.56 1.83 -51.59
N THR A 351 8.02 0.85 -52.29
CA THR A 351 8.63 0.29 -53.50
C THR A 351 8.86 1.37 -54.56
N SER A 352 9.93 1.17 -55.33
CA SER A 352 10.29 1.75 -56.64
C SER A 352 11.36 2.86 -56.65
N ASP A 353 12.53 2.47 -57.15
CA ASP A 353 13.29 3.14 -58.22
C ASP A 353 13.29 4.67 -58.24
N SER A 354 14.37 5.27 -57.74
CA SER A 354 14.99 6.39 -58.44
C SER A 354 16.43 6.61 -57.98
N ALA A 355 17.36 6.43 -58.91
CA ALA A 355 18.76 6.79 -58.75
C ALA A 355 18.91 8.30 -58.86
N THR A 356 19.42 8.95 -57.81
CA THR A 356 20.38 10.08 -57.83
C THR A 356 20.27 10.84 -56.51
N ASN A 357 21.23 10.60 -55.60
CA ASN A 357 22.02 11.62 -54.90
C ASN A 357 22.83 10.93 -53.80
N HIS A 358 24.14 10.80 -54.07
CA HIS A 358 25.11 10.41 -53.07
C HIS A 358 25.33 11.54 -52.06
N VAL A 359 24.86 11.33 -50.83
CA VAL A 359 25.61 11.76 -49.64
C VAL A 359 25.59 10.58 -48.68
N ASN A 360 26.74 9.90 -48.58
CA ASN A 360 27.00 8.88 -47.58
C ASN A 360 27.04 9.55 -46.20
N THR A 361 25.92 9.60 -45.49
CA THR A 361 25.87 9.91 -44.05
C THR A 361 24.93 8.96 -43.32
N THR A 362 25.03 7.66 -43.59
CA THR A 362 24.48 6.64 -42.69
C THR A 362 25.53 6.30 -41.64
N LEU A 363 25.84 7.25 -40.76
CA LEU A 363 26.30 6.90 -39.42
C LEU A 363 25.07 6.32 -38.74
N ASP A 364 25.07 5.01 -38.49
CA ASP A 364 24.08 4.34 -37.68
C ASP A 364 23.90 5.13 -36.37
N THR A 365 22.87 5.97 -36.30
CA THR A 365 22.55 6.82 -35.15
C THR A 365 22.58 6.05 -33.83
N PRO A 366 22.07 4.80 -33.73
CA PRO A 366 22.15 4.05 -32.47
C PRO A 366 23.56 3.59 -32.11
N THR A 367 24.42 3.24 -33.08
CA THR A 367 25.80 2.79 -32.75
C THR A 367 26.66 3.97 -32.32
N PHE A 368 26.50 5.14 -32.95
CA PHE A 368 27.16 6.36 -32.49
C PHE A 368 26.71 6.73 -31.07
N LEU A 369 25.41 6.70 -30.78
CA LEU A 369 24.92 6.98 -29.42
C LEU A 369 25.45 5.96 -28.41
N ASN A 370 25.38 4.66 -28.70
CA ASN A 370 25.85 3.62 -27.78
C ASN A 370 27.36 3.69 -27.51
N THR A 371 28.16 4.00 -28.53
CA THR A 371 29.61 4.18 -28.35
C THR A 371 29.92 5.38 -27.45
N ARG A 372 29.24 6.51 -27.63
CA ARG A 372 29.38 7.68 -26.76
C ARG A 372 28.91 7.44 -25.33
N LEU A 373 27.78 6.77 -25.16
CA LEU A 373 27.28 6.39 -23.83
C LEU A 373 28.26 5.47 -23.11
N ALA A 374 28.83 4.48 -23.81
CA ALA A 374 29.85 3.60 -23.25
C ALA A 374 31.15 4.33 -22.89
N GLU A 375 31.60 5.29 -23.72
CA GLU A 375 32.73 6.17 -23.39
C GLU A 375 32.49 6.95 -22.09
N LEU A 376 31.27 7.47 -21.89
CA LEU A 376 30.90 8.20 -20.68
C LEU A 376 30.82 7.30 -19.44
N GLU A 377 30.29 6.10 -19.58
CA GLU A 377 30.24 5.12 -18.48
C GLU A 377 31.65 4.67 -18.07
N GLN A 378 32.57 4.48 -19.04
CA GLN A 378 33.97 4.22 -18.76
C GLN A 378 34.63 5.38 -18.01
N LEU A 379 34.36 6.63 -18.39
CA LEU A 379 34.88 7.80 -17.68
C LEU A 379 34.32 7.90 -16.26
N GLN A 380 33.06 7.50 -16.02
CA GLN A 380 32.48 7.44 -14.67
C GLN A 380 33.21 6.41 -13.79
N ILE A 381 33.50 5.22 -14.33
CA ILE A 381 34.25 4.17 -13.62
C ILE A 381 35.66 4.65 -13.30
N GLN A 382 36.37 5.23 -14.27
CA GLN A 382 37.71 5.78 -14.07
C GLN A 382 37.72 6.86 -12.98
N PHE A 383 36.71 7.72 -12.94
CA PHE A 383 36.59 8.75 -11.90
C PHE A 383 36.34 8.15 -10.50
N ALA A 384 35.56 7.07 -10.41
CA ALA A 384 35.27 6.39 -9.14
C ALA A 384 36.50 5.73 -8.51
N GLU A 385 37.53 5.40 -9.30
CA GLU A 385 38.80 4.85 -8.83
C GLU A 385 39.79 5.92 -8.31
N LEU A 386 39.55 7.20 -8.62
CA LEU A 386 40.44 8.28 -8.20
C LEU A 386 40.35 8.55 -6.69
N SER A 387 41.48 8.91 -6.09
CA SER A 387 41.50 9.46 -4.74
C SER A 387 40.86 10.84 -4.70
N HIS A 388 40.41 11.30 -3.52
CA HIS A 388 39.77 12.61 -3.37
C HIS A 388 40.60 13.78 -3.93
N GLY A 389 41.93 13.75 -3.76
CA GLY A 389 42.83 14.76 -4.33
C GLY A 389 42.93 14.68 -5.86
N GLY A 390 42.98 13.47 -6.44
CA GLY A 390 42.98 13.29 -7.89
C GLY A 390 41.64 13.67 -8.54
N ALA A 391 40.53 13.47 -7.82
CA ALA A 391 39.19 13.87 -8.25
C ALA A 391 39.04 15.41 -8.27
N LEU A 392 39.64 16.12 -7.31
CA LEU A 392 39.72 17.58 -7.32
C LEU A 392 40.52 18.08 -8.53
N GLU A 393 41.73 17.55 -8.77
CA GLU A 393 42.56 17.95 -9.92
C GLU A 393 41.90 17.64 -11.28
N ALA A 394 41.17 16.52 -11.36
CA ALA A 394 40.44 16.14 -12.56
C ALA A 394 39.29 17.10 -12.91
N LEU A 395 38.73 17.80 -11.91
CA LEU A 395 37.58 18.67 -12.07
C LEU A 395 37.96 20.16 -12.03
N GLU A 396 38.90 20.58 -11.18
CA GLU A 396 39.34 21.97 -11.08
C GLU A 396 40.08 22.44 -12.33
N TYR A 397 39.85 23.69 -12.72
CA TYR A 397 40.65 24.29 -13.78
C TYR A 397 42.06 24.56 -13.28
N SER A 398 43.06 24.16 -14.06
CA SER A 398 44.42 24.62 -13.81
C SER A 398 44.49 26.15 -13.90
N ASP A 399 45.39 26.78 -13.15
CA ASP A 399 45.66 28.24 -13.19
C ASP A 399 45.94 28.78 -14.61
N THR A 400 46.26 27.89 -15.55
CA THR A 400 46.50 28.20 -16.96
C THR A 400 45.24 28.32 -17.81
N GLY A 401 44.04 28.13 -17.23
CA GLY A 401 42.75 28.19 -17.92
C GLY A 401 42.48 27.00 -18.86
N ARG A 402 43.37 25.99 -18.90
CA ARG A 402 43.15 24.77 -19.68
C ARG A 402 42.28 23.78 -18.92
N HIS A 403 41.30 23.20 -19.62
CA HIS A 403 40.50 22.09 -19.11
C HIS A 403 41.41 20.89 -18.76
N PRO A 404 41.24 20.26 -17.59
CA PRO A 404 41.89 18.99 -17.25
C PRO A 404 41.68 17.93 -18.34
N ALA A 405 42.59 16.95 -18.42
CA ALA A 405 42.48 15.87 -19.40
C ALA A 405 41.13 15.14 -19.31
N PHE A 406 40.65 14.89 -18.09
CA PHE A 406 39.34 14.30 -17.83
C PHE A 406 38.20 15.13 -18.43
N ILE A 407 38.12 16.43 -18.12
CA ILE A 407 37.06 17.31 -18.64
C ILE A 407 37.13 17.45 -20.17
N ARG A 408 38.32 17.41 -20.77
CA ARG A 408 38.45 17.39 -22.24
C ARG A 408 37.89 16.12 -22.86
N ALA A 409 38.21 14.96 -22.27
CA ALA A 409 37.67 13.67 -22.72
C ALA A 409 36.14 13.63 -22.54
N TRP A 410 35.66 14.10 -21.39
CA TRP A 410 34.24 14.23 -21.07
C TRP A 410 33.50 15.12 -22.07
N ASN A 411 33.97 16.35 -22.30
CA ASN A 411 33.36 17.28 -23.25
C ASN A 411 33.37 16.74 -24.70
N LYS A 412 34.41 15.99 -25.08
CA LYS A 412 34.49 15.31 -26.38
C LYS A 412 33.48 14.16 -26.50
N ALA A 413 33.24 13.43 -25.42
CA ALA A 413 32.24 12.38 -25.39
C ALA A 413 30.82 12.96 -25.38
N MET A 414 30.59 14.10 -24.70
CA MET A 414 29.32 14.87 -24.70
C MET A 414 28.98 15.50 -26.05
N GLN A 415 29.98 15.72 -26.90
CA GLN A 415 29.80 16.46 -28.13
C GLN A 415 28.76 15.77 -29.04
N TYR A 416 27.75 16.52 -29.46
CA TYR A 416 26.66 16.06 -30.33
C TYR A 416 25.64 15.08 -29.69
N LEU A 417 25.68 14.87 -28.37
CA LEU A 417 24.61 14.12 -27.69
C LEU A 417 23.36 14.98 -27.50
N PRO A 418 22.15 14.44 -27.77
CA PRO A 418 20.89 15.08 -27.41
C PRO A 418 20.78 15.35 -25.90
N PRO A 419 20.01 16.36 -25.47
CA PRO A 419 19.81 16.68 -24.06
C PRO A 419 19.24 15.49 -23.28
N ASP A 420 18.30 14.74 -23.87
CA ASP A 420 17.66 13.56 -23.26
C ASP A 420 18.67 12.51 -22.78
N HIS A 421 19.74 12.28 -23.54
CA HIS A 421 20.76 11.27 -23.24
C HIS A 421 21.94 11.84 -22.44
N SER A 422 22.28 13.12 -22.66
CA SER A 422 23.39 13.78 -21.96
C SER A 422 23.03 14.23 -20.55
N TRP A 423 21.75 14.48 -20.27
CA TRP A 423 21.29 15.06 -19.00
C TRP A 423 21.69 14.22 -17.79
N ARG A 424 21.50 12.89 -17.82
CA ARG A 424 21.89 11.99 -16.73
C ARG A 424 23.38 12.12 -16.37
N PHE A 425 24.23 12.22 -17.38
CA PHE A 425 25.67 12.36 -17.17
C PHE A 425 26.05 13.75 -16.69
N ARG A 426 25.38 14.81 -17.17
CA ARG A 426 25.57 16.19 -16.67
C ARG A 426 25.15 16.30 -15.21
N LEU A 427 24.02 15.69 -14.83
CA LEU A 427 23.60 15.57 -13.44
C LEU A 427 24.66 14.83 -12.61
N TRP A 428 25.12 13.67 -13.08
CA TRP A 428 26.16 12.92 -12.38
C TRP A 428 27.43 13.75 -12.17
N LEU A 429 27.90 14.48 -13.20
CA LEU A 429 29.09 15.32 -13.10
C LEU A 429 28.89 16.48 -12.10
N CYS A 430 27.70 17.09 -12.11
CA CYS A 430 27.33 18.13 -11.15
C CYS A 430 27.36 17.61 -9.72
N VAL A 431 26.71 16.47 -9.45
CA VAL A 431 26.69 15.83 -8.13
C VAL A 431 28.09 15.39 -7.69
N ALA A 432 28.89 14.82 -8.60
CA ALA A 432 30.27 14.43 -8.33
C ALA A 432 31.13 15.66 -7.96
N GLY A 433 30.95 16.76 -8.69
CA GLY A 433 31.62 18.03 -8.43
C GLY A 433 31.23 18.70 -7.11
N MET A 434 29.95 18.64 -6.75
CA MET A 434 29.47 19.12 -5.45
C MET A 434 30.06 18.28 -4.31
N ARG A 435 30.17 16.95 -4.48
CA ARG A 435 30.78 16.04 -3.50
C ARG A 435 32.28 16.27 -3.33
N THR A 436 33.00 16.60 -4.39
CA THR A 436 34.43 16.95 -4.30
C THR A 436 34.64 18.35 -3.73
N GLY A 437 33.64 19.23 -3.80
CA GLY A 437 33.69 20.60 -3.27
C GLY A 437 34.23 21.63 -4.26
N VAL A 438 34.17 21.34 -5.56
CA VAL A 438 34.62 22.26 -6.61
C VAL A 438 33.59 23.39 -6.79
N GLN A 439 34.02 24.64 -6.64
CA GLN A 439 33.13 25.82 -6.61
C GLN A 439 32.24 26.01 -7.84
N ARG A 440 32.67 25.53 -9.03
CA ARG A 440 31.89 25.67 -10.27
C ARG A 440 30.62 24.83 -10.31
N PHE A 441 30.51 23.85 -9.42
CA PHE A 441 29.34 23.00 -9.30
C PHE A 441 28.62 23.38 -8.02
N ASP A 442 27.65 24.24 -8.21
CA ASP A 442 26.92 24.96 -7.18
C ASP A 442 25.41 24.72 -7.35
N LEU A 443 24.65 25.14 -6.34
CA LEU A 443 23.21 24.89 -6.27
C LEU A 443 22.44 25.47 -7.47
N ALA A 444 22.94 26.57 -8.05
CA ALA A 444 22.40 27.17 -9.27
C ALA A 444 22.47 26.22 -10.47
N HIS A 445 23.62 25.57 -10.70
CA HIS A 445 23.77 24.59 -11.77
C HIS A 445 22.84 23.38 -11.59
N LEU A 446 22.65 22.92 -10.35
CA LEU A 446 21.69 21.84 -10.06
C LEU A 446 20.25 22.28 -10.37
N ARG A 447 19.87 23.50 -9.98
CA ARG A 447 18.55 24.06 -10.27
C ARG A 447 18.30 24.21 -11.78
N ASP A 448 19.32 24.60 -12.54
CA ASP A 448 19.21 24.70 -14.00
C ASP A 448 19.00 23.33 -14.65
N LEU A 449 19.65 22.28 -14.16
CA LEU A 449 19.40 20.91 -14.62
C LEU A 449 17.99 20.42 -14.28
N VAL A 450 17.46 20.77 -13.11
CA VAL A 450 16.07 20.45 -12.73
C VAL A 450 15.08 21.16 -13.66
N ARG A 451 15.30 22.46 -13.94
CA ARG A 451 14.47 23.23 -14.88
C ARG A 451 14.54 22.69 -16.30
N GLU A 452 15.72 22.34 -16.79
CA GLU A 452 15.89 21.73 -18.11
C GLU A 452 15.12 20.40 -18.22
N MET A 453 15.21 19.56 -17.19
CA MET A 453 14.48 18.30 -17.09
C MET A 453 12.95 18.50 -17.12
N GLU A 454 12.45 19.51 -16.41
CA GLU A 454 11.03 19.90 -16.42
C GLU A 454 10.58 20.39 -17.81
N LEU A 455 11.32 21.33 -18.40
CA LEU A 455 10.98 21.95 -19.68
C LEU A 455 11.01 20.97 -20.85
N LEU A 456 11.98 20.06 -20.88
CA LEU A 456 12.15 19.07 -21.94
C LEU A 456 11.37 17.77 -21.68
N GLY A 457 10.80 17.59 -20.48
CA GLY A 457 10.08 16.37 -20.12
C GLY A 457 10.97 15.12 -20.10
N ILE A 458 12.23 15.26 -19.70
CA ILE A 458 13.20 14.14 -19.68
C ILE A 458 12.75 13.08 -18.67
N ILE A 459 12.73 11.81 -19.08
CA ILE A 459 12.38 10.68 -18.22
C ILE A 459 13.52 10.44 -17.23
N CYS A 460 13.21 10.43 -15.94
CA CYS A 460 14.20 10.25 -14.88
C CYS A 460 13.80 9.12 -13.96
N ASP A 461 14.76 8.24 -13.69
CA ASP A 461 14.60 7.21 -12.68
C ASP A 461 14.62 7.78 -11.27
N ARG A 462 14.03 7.03 -10.32
CA ARG A 462 14.05 7.34 -8.89
C ARG A 462 15.46 7.58 -8.34
N GLY A 463 16.47 6.88 -8.84
CA GLY A 463 17.87 7.07 -8.46
C GLY A 463 18.36 8.50 -8.71
N ASN A 464 17.99 9.10 -9.85
CA ASN A 464 18.38 10.46 -10.20
C ASN A 464 17.78 11.48 -9.23
N PHE A 465 16.52 11.31 -8.82
CA PHE A 465 15.90 12.17 -7.81
C PHE A 465 16.60 12.08 -6.45
N LEU A 466 16.95 10.87 -6.02
CA LEU A 466 17.69 10.68 -4.77
C LEU A 466 19.09 11.31 -4.84
N ASP A 467 19.78 11.22 -5.97
CA ASP A 467 21.08 11.86 -6.14
C ASP A 467 20.99 13.38 -6.12
N MET A 468 19.94 13.97 -6.71
CA MET A 468 19.66 15.40 -6.58
C MET A 468 19.42 15.79 -5.12
N LEU A 469 18.52 15.10 -4.41
CA LEU A 469 18.20 15.39 -3.00
C LEU A 469 19.41 15.21 -2.06
N ARG A 470 20.29 14.24 -2.35
CA ARG A 470 21.54 14.06 -1.62
C ARG A 470 22.52 15.22 -1.85
N ALA A 471 22.46 15.85 -3.02
CA ALA A 471 23.35 16.94 -3.40
C ALA A 471 22.88 18.32 -2.91
N VAL A 472 21.58 18.52 -2.70
CA VAL A 472 21.01 19.84 -2.32
C VAL A 472 21.72 20.48 -1.12
N TYR A 473 22.03 19.70 -0.08
CA TYR A 473 22.65 20.20 1.14
C TYR A 473 24.19 20.07 1.15
N LEU A 474 24.80 19.65 0.02
CA LEU A 474 26.25 19.63 -0.15
C LEU A 474 26.72 20.99 -0.67
N ALA A 475 26.82 21.96 0.23
CA ALA A 475 27.36 23.28 -0.10
C ALA A 475 28.90 23.24 -0.12
N PRO A 476 29.56 23.71 -1.20
CA PRO A 476 31.01 23.87 -1.20
C PRO A 476 31.43 24.93 -0.18
N LYS A 477 32.59 24.72 0.46
CA LYS A 477 33.13 25.59 1.51
C LYS A 477 33.27 27.03 0.98
N GLY A 478 32.60 27.98 1.62
CA GLY A 478 32.62 29.40 1.25
C GLY A 478 31.49 29.88 0.33
N SER A 479 30.49 29.04 0.05
CA SER A 479 29.27 29.47 -0.65
C SER A 479 28.29 30.15 0.32
N GLU A 480 27.80 31.34 -0.04
CA GLU A 480 26.81 32.12 0.73
C GLU A 480 25.36 31.64 0.49
N VAL A 481 25.17 30.34 0.26
CA VAL A 481 23.83 29.80 -0.02
C VAL A 481 23.08 29.60 1.29
N THR A 482 21.91 30.23 1.40
CA THR A 482 21.08 30.12 2.61
C THR A 482 20.39 28.75 2.69
N LEU A 483 20.17 28.24 3.90
CA LEU A 483 19.37 27.03 4.14
C LEU A 483 17.99 27.10 3.47
N LYS A 484 17.40 28.31 3.45
CA LYS A 484 16.11 28.55 2.81
C LYS A 484 16.15 28.20 1.32
N GLU A 485 17.14 28.69 0.58
CA GLU A 485 17.29 28.40 -0.86
C GLU A 485 17.54 26.92 -1.14
N GLN A 486 18.29 26.24 -0.27
CA GLN A 486 18.50 24.79 -0.34
C GLN A 486 17.18 24.04 -0.12
N SER A 487 16.43 24.41 0.92
CA SER A 487 15.13 23.79 1.22
C SER A 487 14.10 24.03 0.13
N GLU A 488 14.11 25.21 -0.51
CA GLU A 488 13.26 25.53 -1.65
C GLU A 488 13.56 24.61 -2.84
N LEU A 489 14.84 24.39 -3.18
CA LEU A 489 15.21 23.46 -4.25
C LEU A 489 14.84 21.99 -3.91
N ALA A 490 15.02 21.57 -2.65
CA ALA A 490 14.58 20.24 -2.22
C ALA A 490 13.06 20.07 -2.41
N LEU A 491 12.26 21.10 -2.07
CA LEU A 491 10.82 21.09 -2.28
C LEU A 491 10.43 21.11 -3.76
N GLU A 492 11.15 21.87 -4.60
CA GLU A 492 10.98 21.83 -6.06
C GLU A 492 11.15 20.40 -6.58
N ILE A 493 12.25 19.72 -6.21
CA ILE A 493 12.50 18.33 -6.62
C ILE A 493 11.41 17.38 -6.12
N LEU A 494 10.98 17.50 -4.86
CA LEU A 494 9.91 16.66 -4.31
C LEU A 494 8.56 16.91 -5.00
N ASN A 495 8.27 18.14 -5.42
CA ASN A 495 7.09 18.46 -6.21
C ASN A 495 7.16 17.81 -7.60
N VAL A 496 8.32 17.85 -8.27
CA VAL A 496 8.50 17.16 -9.56
C VAL A 496 8.32 15.66 -9.41
N MET A 497 8.87 15.06 -8.36
CA MET A 497 8.64 13.65 -8.05
C MET A 497 7.14 13.35 -7.92
N TYR A 498 6.41 14.19 -7.18
CA TYR A 498 4.97 14.04 -7.01
C TYR A 498 4.20 14.14 -8.31
N GLU A 499 4.51 15.15 -9.13
CA GLU A 499 3.85 15.40 -10.41
C GLU A 499 4.06 14.23 -11.39
N ARG A 500 5.21 13.56 -11.29
CA ARG A 500 5.55 12.36 -12.07
C ARG A 500 4.99 11.06 -11.47
N GLY A 501 4.31 11.14 -10.32
CA GLY A 501 3.69 10.00 -9.66
C GLY A 501 4.65 9.15 -8.82
N GLU A 502 5.83 9.65 -8.50
CA GLU A 502 6.79 8.99 -7.60
C GLU A 502 6.39 9.19 -6.13
N PRO A 503 6.48 8.16 -5.27
CA PRO A 503 6.09 8.25 -3.88
C PRO A 503 7.11 9.06 -3.06
N ILE A 504 6.69 10.24 -2.60
CA ILE A 504 7.54 11.18 -1.83
C ILE A 504 7.79 10.68 -0.40
N ILE A 505 6.76 10.18 0.27
CA ILE A 505 6.82 9.75 1.68
C ILE A 505 7.34 8.32 1.74
N THR A 506 8.59 8.13 1.33
CA THR A 506 9.28 6.85 1.40
C THR A 506 10.49 6.95 2.32
N THR A 507 10.82 5.83 2.92
CA THR A 507 11.95 5.74 3.86
C THR A 507 13.26 6.15 3.19
N GLU A 508 13.46 5.82 1.91
CA GLU A 508 14.67 6.19 1.17
C GLU A 508 14.83 7.69 0.95
N VAL A 509 13.74 8.40 0.61
CA VAL A 509 13.77 9.85 0.40
C VAL A 509 14.11 10.57 1.70
N ILE A 510 13.43 10.19 2.80
CA ILE A 510 13.66 10.79 4.12
C ILE A 510 15.07 10.50 4.62
N VAL A 511 15.55 9.25 4.50
CA VAL A 511 16.91 8.88 4.88
C VAL A 511 17.93 9.66 4.05
N SER A 512 17.69 9.85 2.75
CA SER A 512 18.61 10.60 1.88
C SER A 512 18.66 12.09 2.22
N LEU A 513 17.54 12.69 2.66
CA LEU A 513 17.49 14.06 3.18
C LEU A 513 18.20 14.20 4.54
N ILE A 514 18.00 13.25 5.45
CA ILE A 514 18.70 13.25 6.74
C ILE A 514 20.20 13.08 6.51
N GLU A 515 20.60 12.13 5.64
CA GLU A 515 21.99 11.87 5.29
C GLU A 515 22.68 13.11 4.70
N SER A 516 22.01 13.84 3.79
CA SER A 516 22.58 15.05 3.20
C SER A 516 22.69 16.20 4.19
N LEU A 517 21.71 16.37 5.09
CA LEU A 517 21.79 17.34 6.18
C LEU A 517 22.90 17.01 7.18
N VAL A 518 23.06 15.74 7.57
CA VAL A 518 24.10 15.33 8.52
C VAL A 518 25.50 15.53 7.94
N ARG A 519 25.67 15.36 6.63
CA ARG A 519 26.93 15.63 5.93
C ARG A 519 27.19 17.11 5.64
N SER A 520 26.19 17.97 5.81
CA SER A 520 26.38 19.41 5.66
C SER A 520 27.21 19.96 6.83
N ASP A 521 28.25 20.73 6.51
CA ASP A 521 29.18 21.33 7.50
C ASP A 521 28.61 22.63 8.11
N SER A 522 27.41 23.04 7.70
CA SER A 522 26.73 24.23 8.21
C SER A 522 26.12 23.94 9.58
N GLN A 523 26.85 24.25 10.64
CA GLN A 523 26.38 24.24 12.04
C GLN A 523 25.38 25.37 12.35
N GLU A 524 24.48 25.67 11.43
CA GLU A 524 23.37 26.57 11.69
C GLU A 524 22.36 25.86 12.59
N LYS A 525 21.84 26.54 13.62
CA LYS A 525 20.82 25.94 14.51
C LYS A 525 19.61 25.42 13.73
N GLU A 526 19.31 26.05 12.60
CA GLU A 526 18.21 25.72 11.70
C GLU A 526 18.40 24.36 10.99
N THR A 527 19.63 23.99 10.60
CA THR A 527 19.90 22.66 10.01
C THR A 527 19.62 21.56 11.04
N GLY A 528 20.04 21.78 12.29
CA GLY A 528 19.79 20.86 13.39
C GLY A 528 18.31 20.71 13.74
N GLU A 529 17.53 21.79 13.71
CA GLU A 529 16.09 21.74 13.91
C GLU A 529 15.39 20.93 12.81
N LEU A 530 15.74 21.19 11.55
CA LEU A 530 15.20 20.45 10.41
C LEU A 530 15.54 18.95 10.49
N GLN A 531 16.79 18.62 10.85
CA GLN A 531 17.23 17.24 11.06
C GLN A 531 16.38 16.54 12.13
N VAL A 532 16.17 17.17 13.28
CA VAL A 532 15.36 16.61 14.38
C VAL A 532 13.90 16.39 13.94
N VAL A 533 13.35 17.28 13.13
CA VAL A 533 11.99 17.12 12.60
C VAL A 533 11.91 15.92 11.65
N LEU A 534 12.87 15.77 10.73
CA LEU A 534 12.90 14.63 9.80
C LEU A 534 13.11 13.29 10.54
N GLU A 535 13.96 13.26 11.56
CA GLU A 535 14.15 12.07 12.40
C GLU A 535 12.87 11.71 13.18
N LYS A 536 12.17 12.71 13.73
CA LYS A 536 10.85 12.48 14.37
C LYS A 536 9.85 11.93 13.37
N PHE A 537 9.86 12.44 12.14
CA PHE A 537 8.99 11.96 11.09
C PHE A 537 9.29 10.49 10.72
N LEU A 538 10.57 10.12 10.64
CA LEU A 538 11.01 8.74 10.42
C LEU A 538 10.50 7.77 11.52
N LEU A 539 10.37 8.26 12.76
CA LEU A 539 9.90 7.46 13.90
C LEU A 539 8.37 7.46 14.09
N GLN A 540 7.68 8.54 13.71
CA GLN A 540 6.25 8.73 13.93
C GLN A 540 5.39 8.28 12.75
N ALA A 541 5.93 8.31 11.54
CA ALA A 541 5.25 7.76 10.38
C ALA A 541 5.31 6.24 10.47
N ASP A 542 4.19 5.55 10.18
CA ASP A 542 4.12 4.09 10.04
C ASP A 542 4.85 3.62 8.75
N LEU A 543 6.10 4.08 8.59
CA LEU A 543 6.97 3.77 7.46
C LEU A 543 7.51 2.35 7.61
N PRO A 544 7.73 1.65 6.48
CA PRO A 544 8.40 0.36 6.51
C PRO A 544 9.84 0.50 7.02
N TYR A 545 10.36 -0.58 7.61
CA TYR A 545 11.76 -0.65 8.01
C TYR A 545 12.67 -0.27 6.83
N MET A 546 13.66 0.58 7.11
CA MET A 546 14.50 1.22 6.10
C MET A 546 15.47 0.28 5.37
N GLY A 547 15.68 -0.92 5.89
CA GLY A 547 16.67 -1.86 5.38
C GLY A 547 18.09 -1.55 5.88
N ASP A 548 18.95 -2.57 5.82
CA ASP A 548 20.29 -2.52 6.42
C ASP A 548 21.20 -1.47 5.76
N GLU A 549 21.11 -1.31 4.44
CA GLU A 549 21.93 -0.33 3.69
C GLU A 549 21.61 1.12 4.10
N ALA A 550 20.34 1.44 4.36
CA ALA A 550 19.94 2.75 4.85
C ALA A 550 20.42 3.00 6.29
N VAL A 551 20.36 1.97 7.15
CA VAL A 551 20.90 2.04 8.51
C VAL A 551 22.40 2.28 8.50
N MET A 552 23.16 1.53 7.68
CA MET A 552 24.61 1.69 7.55
C MET A 552 24.98 3.09 7.04
N ARG A 553 24.32 3.60 6.00
CA ARG A 553 24.54 4.99 5.51
C ARG A 553 24.33 6.05 6.59
N LEU A 554 23.29 5.92 7.40
CA LEU A 554 23.05 6.84 8.51
C LEU A 554 24.10 6.70 9.61
N MET A 555 24.51 5.47 9.93
CA MET A 555 25.60 5.21 10.88
C MET A 555 26.90 5.90 10.43
N ASP A 556 27.28 5.77 9.16
CA ASP A 556 28.43 6.47 8.57
C ASP A 556 28.29 8.00 8.71
N ALA A 557 27.13 8.54 8.39
CA ALA A 557 26.89 9.98 8.47
C ALA A 557 27.02 10.51 9.90
N TYR A 558 26.39 9.85 10.89
CA TYR A 558 26.48 10.26 12.29
C TYR A 558 27.87 10.04 12.90
N ALA A 559 28.57 8.98 12.50
CA ALA A 559 29.96 8.75 12.89
C ALA A 559 30.87 9.86 12.37
N GLY A 560 30.68 10.29 11.10
CA GLY A 560 31.37 11.43 10.51
C GLY A 560 31.10 12.75 11.24
N GLN A 561 29.87 12.97 11.70
CA GLN A 561 29.50 14.13 12.54
C GLN A 561 30.05 14.03 13.98
N GLY A 562 30.53 12.86 14.40
CA GLY A 562 30.92 12.58 15.79
C GLY A 562 29.74 12.46 16.76
N ASN A 563 28.51 12.31 16.26
CA ASN A 563 27.29 12.20 17.06
C ASN A 563 26.99 10.74 17.43
N TRP A 564 27.64 10.28 18.49
CA TRP A 564 27.57 8.88 18.93
C TRP A 564 26.22 8.48 19.53
N ASP A 565 25.45 9.43 20.08
CA ASP A 565 24.14 9.13 20.65
C ASP A 565 23.17 8.70 19.54
N ARG A 566 23.11 9.48 18.45
CA ARG A 566 22.30 9.16 17.27
C ARG A 566 22.78 7.90 16.55
N PHE A 567 24.09 7.70 16.47
CA PHE A 567 24.67 6.47 15.94
C PHE A 567 24.10 5.22 16.64
N TRP A 568 24.09 5.22 17.98
CA TRP A 568 23.55 4.09 18.74
C TRP A 568 22.02 4.01 18.72
N GLU A 569 21.31 5.12 18.59
CA GLU A 569 19.86 5.12 18.36
C GLU A 569 19.49 4.38 17.07
N ILE A 570 20.22 4.66 15.99
CA ILE A 570 20.06 4.03 14.68
C ILE A 570 20.46 2.55 14.72
N TRP A 571 21.57 2.19 15.38
CA TRP A 571 21.96 0.79 15.58
C TRP A 571 20.88 -0.04 16.29
N ARG A 572 20.14 0.57 17.22
CA ARG A 572 19.05 -0.08 17.97
C ARG A 572 17.72 -0.09 17.21
N MET A 573 17.65 0.42 15.98
CA MET A 573 16.41 0.45 15.19
C MET A 573 15.93 -0.93 14.73
N PRO A 574 16.75 -1.83 14.15
CA PRO A 574 16.24 -3.08 13.58
C PRO A 574 15.42 -3.93 14.58
N PRO A 575 15.88 -4.14 15.84
CA PRO A 575 15.09 -4.87 16.82
C PRO A 575 13.72 -4.23 17.15
N LYS A 576 13.56 -2.90 17.01
CA LYS A 576 12.27 -2.21 17.22
C LYS A 576 11.26 -2.56 16.13
N PHE A 577 11.73 -2.84 14.92
CA PHE A 577 10.91 -3.29 13.80
C PHE A 577 10.73 -4.82 13.76
N LEU A 578 11.20 -5.53 14.80
CA LEU A 578 11.26 -7.00 14.84
C LEU A 578 12.13 -7.60 13.73
N GLU A 579 13.09 -6.82 13.23
CA GLU A 579 14.08 -7.26 12.26
C GLU A 579 15.38 -7.65 12.96
N ARG A 580 16.06 -8.64 12.39
CA ARG A 580 17.37 -9.10 12.87
C ARG A 580 18.46 -8.13 12.42
N ARG A 581 19.57 -8.09 13.15
CA ARG A 581 20.80 -7.44 12.66
C ARG A 581 21.59 -8.42 11.79
N SER A 582 21.94 -8.01 10.58
CA SER A 582 22.68 -8.87 9.65
C SER A 582 24.18 -8.90 9.93
N GLU A 583 24.87 -9.89 9.36
CA GLU A 583 26.32 -10.04 9.48
C GLU A 583 27.06 -8.81 8.92
N ARG A 584 26.55 -8.26 7.80
CA ARG A 584 27.06 -7.03 7.17
C ARG A 584 26.99 -5.84 8.12
N MET A 585 25.91 -5.69 8.87
CA MET A 585 25.77 -4.61 9.85
C MET A 585 26.82 -4.71 10.98
N TYR A 586 27.11 -5.92 11.47
CA TYR A 586 28.17 -6.11 12.47
C TYR A 586 29.56 -5.82 11.90
N ILE A 587 29.86 -6.27 10.67
CA ILE A 587 31.12 -5.94 9.98
C ILE A 587 31.30 -4.43 9.90
N HIS A 588 30.24 -3.74 9.47
CA HIS A 588 30.24 -2.30 9.32
C HIS A 588 30.41 -1.56 10.66
N LEU A 589 29.69 -1.98 11.70
CA LEU A 589 29.86 -1.45 13.06
C LEU A 589 31.33 -1.56 13.51
N TRP A 590 31.92 -2.76 13.43
CA TRP A 590 33.29 -2.96 13.89
C TRP A 590 34.31 -2.17 13.07
N ALA A 591 34.08 -2.03 11.76
CA ALA A 591 34.92 -1.22 10.89
C ALA A 591 34.89 0.26 11.29
N ILE A 592 33.71 0.86 11.51
CA ILE A 592 33.58 2.24 11.98
C ILE A 592 34.29 2.41 13.33
N MET A 593 34.04 1.51 14.27
CA MET A 593 34.64 1.59 15.60
C MET A 593 36.17 1.53 15.54
N ALA A 594 36.73 0.61 14.74
CA ALA A 594 38.17 0.50 14.53
C ALA A 594 38.76 1.77 13.86
N GLN A 595 38.07 2.35 12.87
CA GLN A 595 38.51 3.58 12.20
C GLN A 595 38.55 4.79 13.14
N THR A 596 37.67 4.83 14.15
CA THR A 596 37.65 5.95 15.11
C THR A 596 38.86 5.98 16.04
N ASN A 597 39.61 4.88 16.14
CA ASN A 597 40.80 4.72 16.97
C ASN A 597 40.63 5.15 18.45
N HIS A 598 39.42 5.05 18.99
CA HIS A 598 39.08 5.46 20.36
C HIS A 598 38.89 4.25 21.28
N GLN A 599 39.88 4.02 22.14
CA GLN A 599 39.99 2.82 22.98
C GLN A 599 38.72 2.51 23.81
N ARG A 600 38.23 3.46 24.63
CA ARG A 600 37.06 3.25 25.49
C ARG A 600 35.81 2.90 24.69
N ARG A 601 35.61 3.57 23.55
CA ARG A 601 34.43 3.35 22.70
C ARG A 601 34.46 1.95 22.09
N CYS A 602 35.63 1.50 21.63
CA CYS A 602 35.82 0.12 21.16
C CYS A 602 35.55 -0.91 22.25
N GLN A 603 36.04 -0.67 23.49
CA GLN A 603 35.77 -1.56 24.62
C GLN A 603 34.26 -1.69 24.91
N ASP A 604 33.55 -0.57 24.98
CA ASP A 604 32.11 -0.56 25.24
C ASP A 604 31.32 -1.20 24.10
N ALA A 605 31.68 -0.91 22.84
CA ALA A 605 31.06 -1.52 21.67
C ALA A 605 31.24 -3.05 21.67
N VAL A 606 32.45 -3.55 21.94
CA VAL A 606 32.74 -4.98 22.05
C VAL A 606 31.89 -5.62 23.16
N ARG A 607 31.88 -5.03 24.36
CA ARG A 607 31.11 -5.54 25.49
C ARG A 607 29.62 -5.66 25.18
N TRP A 608 29.03 -4.67 24.52
CA TRP A 608 27.59 -4.69 24.24
C TRP A 608 27.25 -5.54 23.02
N CYS A 609 27.91 -5.26 21.89
CA CYS A 609 27.48 -5.81 20.61
C CYS A 609 27.94 -7.26 20.40
N PHE A 610 29.00 -7.72 21.09
CA PHE A 610 29.43 -9.13 21.00
C PHE A 610 28.38 -10.07 21.57
N HIS A 611 27.82 -9.77 22.75
CA HIS A 611 26.76 -10.60 23.35
C HIS A 611 25.48 -10.57 22.52
N GLU A 612 25.12 -9.40 21.99
CA GLU A 612 23.97 -9.23 21.11
C GLU A 612 24.10 -10.06 19.84
N MET A 613 25.28 -10.04 19.19
CA MET A 613 25.59 -10.82 17.98
C MET A 613 25.33 -12.32 18.17
N LEU A 614 25.70 -12.86 19.33
CA LEU A 614 25.50 -14.27 19.67
C LEU A 614 24.03 -14.61 19.97
N GLY A 615 23.23 -13.63 20.36
CA GLY A 615 21.80 -13.76 20.70
C GLY A 615 20.84 -13.59 19.52
N GLU A 616 21.33 -13.14 18.36
CA GLU A 616 20.52 -12.98 17.14
C GLU A 616 19.93 -14.30 16.64
N LYS A 617 18.80 -14.22 15.91
CA LYS A 617 18.13 -15.38 15.28
C LYS A 617 17.99 -15.15 13.77
N PRO A 618 18.74 -15.86 12.91
CA PRO A 618 19.79 -16.85 13.21
C PRO A 618 21.03 -16.21 13.83
N ARG A 619 21.78 -17.01 14.61
CA ARG A 619 22.99 -16.54 15.32
C ARG A 619 24.06 -16.09 14.34
N VAL A 620 24.53 -14.86 14.50
CA VAL A 620 25.69 -14.35 13.76
C VAL A 620 26.96 -14.94 14.38
N LYS A 621 27.69 -15.73 13.60
CA LYS A 621 28.93 -16.37 14.06
C LYS A 621 30.13 -15.50 13.65
N PRO A 622 31.14 -15.32 14.52
CA PRO A 622 32.35 -14.58 14.17
C PRO A 622 33.26 -15.45 13.28
N ILE A 623 32.93 -15.55 12.00
CA ILE A 623 33.69 -16.31 10.99
C ILE A 623 34.03 -15.34 9.84
N MET A 624 35.12 -15.61 9.11
CA MET A 624 35.53 -14.84 7.93
C MET A 624 35.63 -13.33 8.21
N GLU A 625 34.89 -12.51 7.46
CA GLU A 625 34.91 -11.05 7.51
C GLU A 625 34.45 -10.50 8.86
N VAL A 626 33.45 -11.12 9.49
CA VAL A 626 32.95 -10.71 10.83
C VAL A 626 34.07 -10.84 11.86
N LYS A 627 34.84 -11.94 11.79
CA LYS A 627 35.99 -12.16 12.66
C LYS A 627 37.07 -11.11 12.41
N ALA A 628 37.44 -10.87 11.14
CA ALA A 628 38.48 -9.91 10.79
C ALA A 628 38.14 -8.49 11.27
N ALA A 629 36.88 -8.05 11.10
CA ALA A 629 36.42 -6.75 11.56
C ALA A 629 36.41 -6.65 13.10
N LEU A 630 35.96 -7.69 13.79
CA LEU A 630 35.97 -7.76 15.26
C LEU A 630 37.42 -7.73 15.81
N GLU A 631 38.34 -8.46 15.19
CA GLU A 631 39.77 -8.44 15.55
C GLU A 631 40.39 -7.05 15.37
N ALA A 632 40.03 -6.33 14.30
CA ALA A 632 40.47 -4.95 14.09
C ALA A 632 39.98 -4.03 15.23
N CYS A 633 38.72 -4.16 15.66
CA CYS A 633 38.18 -3.41 16.78
C CYS A 633 38.85 -3.79 18.12
N LEU A 634 39.11 -5.09 18.35
CA LEU A 634 39.78 -5.59 19.54
C LEU A 634 41.22 -5.07 19.69
N ARG A 635 41.98 -4.96 18.59
CA ARG A 635 43.34 -4.37 18.61
C ARG A 635 43.35 -2.92 19.09
N VAL A 636 42.30 -2.16 18.77
CA VAL A 636 42.13 -0.77 19.26
C VAL A 636 41.64 -0.74 20.71
N ALA A 637 40.76 -1.69 21.10
CA ALA A 637 40.23 -1.77 22.45
C ALA A 637 41.31 -2.15 23.49
N ASP A 638 42.14 -3.13 23.16
CA ASP A 638 43.25 -3.59 23.98
C ASP A 638 44.42 -4.04 23.08
N PRO A 639 45.48 -3.22 22.93
CA PRO A 639 46.59 -3.52 22.03
C PRO A 639 47.46 -4.69 22.53
N ASP A 640 47.48 -4.95 23.84
CA ASP A 640 48.35 -5.97 24.44
C ASP A 640 47.65 -7.34 24.51
N ALA A 641 46.31 -7.37 24.53
CA ALA A 641 45.52 -8.59 24.66
C ALA A 641 45.82 -9.66 23.61
N GLU A 642 46.11 -9.27 22.36
CA GLU A 642 46.41 -10.23 21.28
C GLU A 642 47.73 -10.97 21.55
N GLN A 643 48.78 -10.25 21.96
CA GLN A 643 50.09 -10.84 22.25
C GLN A 643 50.03 -11.72 23.51
N ILE A 644 49.31 -11.25 24.54
CA ILE A 644 49.11 -12.01 25.76
C ILE A 644 48.32 -13.29 25.46
N ALA A 645 47.22 -13.21 24.70
CA ALA A 645 46.40 -14.38 24.35
C ALA A 645 47.17 -15.44 23.56
N ARG A 646 48.06 -15.02 22.64
CA ARG A 646 48.90 -15.93 21.84
C ARG A 646 49.96 -16.65 22.65
N ASN A 647 50.59 -15.96 23.61
CA ASN A 647 51.71 -16.48 24.39
C ASN A 647 51.28 -17.19 25.70
N LEU A 648 49.99 -17.14 26.06
CA LEU A 648 49.49 -17.63 27.34
C LEU A 648 49.22 -19.14 27.36
N ILE A 649 50.18 -19.89 27.90
CA ILE A 649 50.05 -21.32 28.23
C ILE A 649 49.40 -21.46 29.61
N VAL A 650 48.25 -22.12 29.69
CA VAL A 650 47.52 -22.31 30.96
C VAL A 650 48.12 -23.50 31.70
N ARG A 651 48.84 -23.24 32.81
CA ARG A 651 49.43 -24.28 33.68
C ARG A 651 49.02 -24.07 35.13
N ASP A 652 49.08 -22.82 35.60
CA ASP A 652 48.82 -22.43 36.97
C ASP A 652 47.48 -21.69 37.13
N ARG A 653 46.96 -21.65 38.37
CA ARG A 653 45.75 -20.86 38.72
C ARG A 653 45.85 -19.40 38.28
N ARG A 654 47.01 -18.77 38.43
CA ARG A 654 47.26 -17.38 37.98
C ARG A 654 47.14 -17.23 36.46
N THR A 655 47.72 -18.16 35.70
CA THR A 655 47.62 -18.16 34.23
C THR A 655 46.20 -18.43 33.73
N LYS A 656 45.41 -19.17 34.52
CA LYS A 656 43.97 -19.37 34.28
C LYS A 656 43.16 -18.11 34.56
N GLU A 657 43.50 -17.35 35.61
CA GLU A 657 42.85 -16.07 35.89
C GLU A 657 43.14 -15.05 34.78
N VAL A 658 44.37 -14.99 34.28
CA VAL A 658 44.74 -14.14 33.12
C VAL A 658 44.03 -14.56 31.84
N SER A 659 43.82 -15.86 31.62
CA SER A 659 43.10 -16.34 30.42
C SER A 659 41.60 -16.04 30.45
N MET A 660 41.07 -15.71 31.63
CA MET A 660 39.67 -15.33 31.84
C MET A 660 39.44 -13.81 31.78
N TYR A 661 40.47 -12.99 31.63
CA TYR A 661 40.27 -11.57 31.37
C TYR A 661 39.50 -11.36 30.06
N GLU A 662 38.53 -10.45 30.08
CA GLU A 662 37.48 -10.32 29.06
C GLU A 662 38.01 -10.37 27.62
N PHE A 663 38.94 -9.49 27.25
CA PHE A 663 39.45 -9.40 25.88
C PHE A 663 40.43 -10.53 25.52
N ILE A 664 41.24 -11.00 26.48
CA ILE A 664 42.14 -12.15 26.28
C ILE A 664 41.30 -13.42 26.05
N HIS A 665 40.24 -13.60 26.82
CA HIS A 665 39.30 -14.69 26.68
C HIS A 665 38.58 -14.65 25.32
N LEU A 666 38.12 -13.47 24.89
CA LEU A 666 37.52 -13.27 23.57
C LEU A 666 38.48 -13.65 22.44
N TRP A 667 39.74 -13.21 22.49
CA TRP A 667 40.77 -13.59 21.52
C TRP A 667 40.98 -15.11 21.42
N ARG A 668 40.97 -15.81 22.55
CA ARG A 668 41.08 -17.28 22.59
C ARG A 668 39.81 -17.96 22.07
N MET A 669 38.62 -17.42 22.31
CA MET A 669 37.37 -17.93 21.72
C MET A 669 37.34 -17.79 20.20
N LEU A 670 37.87 -16.69 19.65
CA LEU A 670 37.95 -16.46 18.20
C LEU A 670 39.01 -17.34 17.52
N ASN A 671 40.02 -17.78 18.27
CA ASN A 671 41.14 -18.59 17.80
C ASN A 671 41.25 -19.89 18.62
N PRO A 672 40.42 -20.91 18.33
CA PRO A 672 40.40 -22.15 19.12
C PRO A 672 41.74 -22.90 19.13
N GLN A 673 42.61 -22.67 18.15
CA GLN A 673 43.99 -23.19 18.11
C GLN A 673 44.86 -22.74 19.30
N TRP A 674 44.54 -21.60 19.91
CA TRP A 674 45.24 -21.10 21.11
C TRP A 674 44.66 -21.68 22.40
N MET A 675 43.47 -22.30 22.34
CA MET A 675 42.91 -23.05 23.48
C MET A 675 43.50 -24.46 23.60
N SER A 676 43.93 -25.09 22.50
CA SER A 676 44.55 -26.42 22.51
C SER A 676 45.99 -26.46 23.04
N GLN A 677 46.60 -25.31 23.37
CA GLN A 677 47.90 -25.22 24.05
C GLN A 677 47.77 -25.40 25.58
N THR A 678 46.90 -26.30 26.00
CA THR A 678 46.81 -26.79 27.39
C THR A 678 47.65 -28.06 27.47
N VAL A 679 48.71 -28.03 28.29
CA VAL A 679 49.52 -29.23 28.59
C VAL A 679 48.81 -30.08 29.62
#